data_AF-A0A3B9DWC5-F1
#
_entry.id   AF-A0A3B9DWC5-F1
#
_cell.length_a   1.000
_cell.length_b   1.000
_cell.length_c   1.000
_cell.angle_alpha   90.00
_cell.angle_beta   90.00
_cell.angle_gamma   90.00
#
_symmetry.space_group_name_H-M   'P 1'
#
loop_
_entity.id
_entity.type
_entity.pdbx_description
1 polymer ?
#
loop_
_entity_poly.entity_id
_entity_poly.type
_entity_poly.pdbx_seq_one_letter_code
_entity_poly.pdbx_strand_id
1 'polypeptide(L)'
;MTEKIPMIADVRAAAAALPPFVMDTAMGPQLAKECAARLSHSWEMDSASSPTVLTGIASSQKALALSAAMQSFGTAIVVVPEQKDIFRWEEDLAFFLPETPIYSFPLVEETGFQVTFSSTERLRDRMRTLGAMLTGRQGIILATAVEAAQKVVSPSQLEESAFQVSSGEEIGWDALQEKLTSAGYERVDQVERCGHFAVRGDIIDIFPINEEHPVRIELFDDEVDSVRLFDEDTQRSIEDRKSQVFLPLHGKGVGEALVFSYLSKALVFYDEPQRCEESLKRYFKEDAAHKKAALSWKEVIGQARKAKNKEIVCTLLKRKLTGFDTERDVAWQGHTMTNYQRQIPIFMEDLKNLLAKGWKVLSLAPRPSEERELSALFSDFHIPESRTLEAGKVTLIHGLLSEGFELTDDTLAVITAGDVLGKQKVRRVRSGPKGKQIRYFSDLNPGDYVVQATHGIGKYLGIRTIELSGIHRDYITIQYAGNDKLYLPVEKISSLEKYIGPEGETPKLHDMGSSAWTKARAKAKKSIEELAEKLLAVYAKREITQGIAFAPDTAEQREFEDTFPYVETTDQLLAIDAIKKAMEKPMPMDMLLCGDVGFGKTEVAMRAVFKCIMSGYQAFVLCPTTVLAEQHYKNFKERMESFGVRLAVLNRFTTAKEKNRIYQEMESGTLDVVIGTHAVLNKKVHPKKLGLLVVDEEQRFGVVQKEKWKSLASGIDVLTLSATPIPRTLHMSLTGVRDMVTITTPPSNRHAIQTYVTEYDDHIVKDAILREKERGGQTFFVYNRIETIGAMADHLRSILPEDVTIGIAYGRMEGRQLEKVMLDFYQGKYDVLLCTTLIENGLDQPNANTMLVYDADRLGLSQIYQMRGRVGRSEKIARAWFFYRRGKVLSEVAEKRLDTIREFTELGSGFKVAMRDLEIRGAGNLLGREQHGNIASIGFAAYCSMLEEAVERLRAVRENRPVPKKLPNTTIEFRQDAYLDSGYIANQEQKMEIYRRLAAIEDEKTLTDLIDEVIDRFGTPSQPAEKLFRISEIRVKARHLGIGSIIDEGDSLLVTWADESFMHGWDPMKLPKTWLPYLKFLPGSPAKLRIHKALIKGTMTDWMADFMDELKRETGKQ
;
A
#
# COMPACT_ATOMS: atom_id res chain seq x y z
N MET A 1 -21.95 15.90 48.54
CA MET A 1 -22.74 14.92 47.76
C MET A 1 -22.00 14.70 46.46
N THR A 2 -21.47 13.50 46.35
CA THR A 2 -20.70 12.93 45.25
C THR A 2 -21.62 12.54 44.11
N GLU A 3 -21.39 13.06 42.91
CA GLU A 3 -21.69 12.31 41.68
C GLU A 3 -20.43 12.30 40.81
N LYS A 4 -19.97 11.08 40.56
CA LYS A 4 -18.70 10.73 39.93
C LYS A 4 -18.81 10.93 38.42
N ILE A 5 -17.82 11.61 37.87
CA ILE A 5 -17.47 11.60 36.44
C ILE A 5 -17.00 10.17 36.09
N PRO A 6 -17.47 9.55 34.99
CA PRO A 6 -17.06 8.19 34.63
C PRO A 6 -15.59 8.13 34.24
N MET A 7 -14.95 7.02 34.59
CA MET A 7 -13.53 6.73 34.36
C MET A 7 -13.24 6.47 32.88
N ILE A 8 -12.00 6.77 32.49
CA ILE A 8 -11.35 6.56 31.18
C ILE A 8 -11.41 5.10 30.66
N ALA A 9 -11.91 4.15 31.46
CA ALA A 9 -12.21 2.78 31.03
C ALA A 9 -13.46 2.69 30.12
N ASP A 10 -14.45 3.57 30.29
CA ASP A 10 -15.70 3.53 29.49
C ASP A 10 -15.50 4.02 28.04
N VAL A 11 -14.49 4.85 27.80
CA VAL A 11 -14.12 5.31 26.45
C VAL A 11 -13.33 4.25 25.68
N ARG A 12 -12.61 3.36 26.38
CA ARG A 12 -11.93 2.21 25.75
C ARG A 12 -12.91 1.07 25.43
N ALA A 13 -13.97 0.88 26.22
CA ALA A 13 -15.03 -0.07 25.90
C ALA A 13 -15.88 0.39 24.70
N ALA A 14 -16.11 1.70 24.53
CA ALA A 14 -16.84 2.24 23.38
C ALA A 14 -16.02 2.24 22.06
N ALA A 15 -14.70 2.14 22.12
CA ALA A 15 -13.83 2.04 20.94
C ALA A 15 -13.50 0.58 20.53
N ALA A 16 -13.90 -0.41 21.34
CA ALA A 16 -13.61 -1.83 21.12
C ALA A 16 -14.83 -2.66 20.68
N ALA A 17 -15.95 -2.02 20.31
CA ALA A 17 -17.13 -2.67 19.77
C ALA A 17 -17.76 -1.85 18.64
N LEU A 18 -16.99 -1.58 17.59
CA LEU A 18 -17.60 -1.55 16.26
C LEU A 18 -17.35 -2.92 15.65
N PRO A 19 -18.35 -3.81 15.59
CA PRO A 19 -18.19 -5.01 14.79
C PRO A 19 -17.82 -4.58 13.35
N PRO A 20 -17.02 -5.37 12.62
CA PRO A 20 -16.85 -5.14 11.19
C PRO A 20 -18.23 -5.00 10.55
N PHE A 21 -18.39 -4.06 9.61
CA PHE A 21 -19.62 -3.79 8.88
C PHE A 21 -20.39 -5.09 8.56
N VAL A 22 -21.41 -5.41 9.35
CA VAL A 22 -22.26 -6.56 9.11
C VAL A 22 -23.32 -6.07 8.12
N MET A 23 -23.13 -6.36 6.83
CA MET A 23 -24.25 -6.32 5.88
C MET A 23 -25.35 -7.21 6.46
N ASP A 24 -26.62 -6.86 6.25
CA ASP A 24 -27.71 -7.79 6.60
C ASP A 24 -27.67 -8.94 5.56
N THR A 25 -26.74 -9.88 5.77
CA THR A 25 -26.29 -10.87 4.76
C THR A 25 -27.35 -11.91 4.41
N ALA A 26 -28.48 -11.92 5.12
CA ALA A 26 -29.55 -12.90 4.90
C ALA A 26 -30.48 -12.53 3.73
N MET A 27 -30.70 -11.24 3.44
CA MET A 27 -31.75 -10.82 2.50
C MET A 27 -31.43 -11.19 1.04
N GLY A 28 -30.19 -10.99 0.59
CA GLY A 28 -29.77 -11.35 -0.77
C GLY A 28 -29.89 -12.85 -1.07
N PRO A 29 -29.32 -13.74 -0.24
CA PRO A 29 -29.49 -15.19 -0.36
C PRO A 29 -30.96 -15.64 -0.31
N GLN A 30 -31.80 -14.99 0.50
CA GLN A 30 -33.23 -15.28 0.54
C GLN A 30 -33.89 -14.98 -0.82
N LEU A 31 -33.65 -13.80 -1.40
CA LEU A 31 -34.18 -13.42 -2.71
C LEU A 31 -33.71 -14.39 -3.82
N ALA A 32 -32.45 -14.80 -3.79
CA ALA A 32 -31.92 -15.78 -4.73
C ALA A 32 -32.65 -17.13 -4.63
N LYS A 33 -32.96 -17.59 -3.41
CA LYS A 33 -33.70 -18.84 -3.17
C LYS A 33 -35.16 -18.76 -3.62
N GLU A 34 -35.84 -17.65 -3.36
CA GLU A 34 -37.22 -17.41 -3.84
C GLU A 34 -37.27 -17.42 -5.38
N CYS A 35 -36.32 -16.74 -6.02
CA CYS A 35 -36.19 -16.74 -7.48
C CYS A 35 -35.87 -18.14 -8.06
N ALA A 36 -35.03 -18.92 -7.38
CA ALA A 36 -34.68 -20.29 -7.78
C ALA A 36 -35.89 -21.24 -7.76
N ALA A 37 -36.76 -21.13 -6.75
CA ALA A 37 -37.97 -21.95 -6.67
C ALA A 37 -38.87 -21.75 -7.90
N ARG A 38 -39.00 -20.49 -8.37
CA ARG A 38 -39.78 -20.14 -9.57
C ARG A 38 -39.17 -20.67 -10.86
N LEU A 39 -37.86 -20.54 -11.00
CA LEU A 39 -37.14 -20.89 -12.22
C LEU A 39 -36.61 -22.32 -12.25
N SER A 40 -36.94 -23.12 -11.23
CA SER A 40 -36.53 -24.53 -11.06
C SER A 40 -36.74 -25.39 -12.32
N HIS A 41 -37.84 -25.17 -13.05
CA HIS A 41 -38.17 -25.87 -14.31
C HIS A 41 -37.36 -25.34 -15.52
N SER A 42 -36.86 -24.11 -15.44
CA SER A 42 -35.98 -23.49 -16.44
C SER A 42 -34.52 -23.93 -16.29
N TRP A 43 -34.15 -24.46 -15.12
CA TRP A 43 -32.78 -24.86 -14.77
C TRP A 43 -32.51 -26.37 -14.84
N GLU A 44 -33.46 -27.20 -15.29
CA GLU A 44 -33.36 -28.67 -15.25
C GLU A 44 -32.10 -29.25 -15.94
N MET A 45 -31.57 -30.30 -15.29
CA MET A 45 -30.29 -30.98 -15.51
C MET A 45 -30.20 -31.86 -16.78
N ASP A 46 -30.93 -31.54 -17.85
CA ASP A 46 -30.80 -32.33 -19.07
C ASP A 46 -29.57 -31.88 -19.89
N SER A 47 -28.44 -32.58 -19.70
CA SER A 47 -27.11 -32.27 -20.27
C SER A 47 -27.03 -32.26 -21.82
N ALA A 48 -28.10 -32.71 -22.50
CA ALA A 48 -28.24 -32.70 -23.95
C ALA A 48 -29.04 -31.49 -24.50
N SER A 49 -29.49 -30.57 -23.63
CA SER A 49 -30.40 -29.49 -24.00
C SER A 49 -29.71 -28.27 -24.63
N SER A 50 -30.39 -27.66 -25.61
CA SER A 50 -30.07 -26.37 -26.20
C SER A 50 -29.78 -25.26 -25.15
N PRO A 51 -28.96 -24.25 -25.47
CA PRO A 51 -28.73 -23.11 -24.57
C PRO A 51 -30.05 -22.44 -24.18
N THR A 52 -30.17 -22.02 -22.92
CA THR A 52 -31.34 -21.25 -22.44
C THR A 52 -31.07 -19.77 -22.60
N VAL A 53 -31.90 -19.07 -23.37
CA VAL A 53 -31.75 -17.63 -23.58
C VAL A 53 -32.69 -16.87 -22.67
N LEU A 54 -32.15 -16.00 -21.82
CA LEU A 54 -32.88 -15.03 -21.02
C LEU A 54 -32.94 -13.71 -21.79
N THR A 55 -34.14 -13.35 -22.26
CA THR A 55 -34.38 -12.11 -22.98
C THR A 55 -35.00 -11.05 -22.06
N GLY A 56 -34.54 -9.80 -22.18
CA GLY A 56 -35.07 -8.67 -21.38
C GLY A 56 -34.42 -8.48 -20.00
N ILE A 57 -33.42 -9.29 -19.66
CA ILE A 57 -32.70 -9.21 -18.38
C ILE A 57 -31.57 -8.17 -18.41
N ALA A 58 -31.47 -7.35 -17.37
CA ALA A 58 -30.51 -6.24 -17.27
C ALA A 58 -29.87 -6.14 -15.88
N SER A 59 -28.65 -5.59 -15.84
CA SER A 59 -27.99 -5.14 -14.60
C SER A 59 -27.97 -6.20 -13.49
N SER A 60 -28.20 -5.82 -12.22
CA SER A 60 -28.19 -6.72 -11.06
C SER A 60 -29.18 -7.89 -11.14
N GLN A 61 -30.18 -7.83 -12.04
CA GLN A 61 -31.09 -8.97 -12.28
C GLN A 61 -30.33 -10.17 -12.86
N LYS A 62 -29.26 -9.94 -13.63
CA LYS A 62 -28.40 -11.01 -14.17
C LYS A 62 -27.69 -11.77 -13.04
N ALA A 63 -27.18 -11.04 -12.05
CA ALA A 63 -26.58 -11.62 -10.86
C ALA A 63 -27.61 -12.38 -10.02
N LEU A 64 -28.84 -11.86 -9.88
CA LEU A 64 -29.94 -12.60 -9.24
C LEU A 64 -30.28 -13.90 -9.99
N ALA A 65 -30.37 -13.86 -11.32
CA ALA A 65 -30.63 -15.06 -12.12
C ALA A 65 -29.51 -16.10 -12.00
N LEU A 66 -28.24 -15.67 -12.03
CA LEU A 66 -27.10 -16.55 -11.76
C LEU A 66 -27.17 -17.13 -10.35
N SER A 67 -27.47 -16.31 -9.36
CA SER A 67 -27.56 -16.73 -7.95
C SER A 67 -28.67 -17.74 -7.72
N ALA A 68 -29.79 -17.60 -8.43
CA ALA A 68 -30.88 -18.57 -8.45
C ALA A 68 -30.44 -19.88 -9.10
N ALA A 69 -29.72 -19.83 -10.23
CA ALA A 69 -29.20 -21.02 -10.89
C ALA A 69 -28.16 -21.76 -10.02
N MET A 70 -27.27 -21.03 -9.32
CA MET A 70 -26.26 -21.58 -8.41
C MET A 70 -26.85 -22.39 -7.25
N GLN A 71 -28.15 -22.29 -6.95
CA GLN A 71 -28.82 -23.22 -6.02
C GLN A 71 -28.79 -24.68 -6.52
N SER A 72 -28.63 -24.89 -7.84
CA SER A 72 -28.58 -26.20 -8.50
C SER A 72 -27.19 -26.56 -9.03
N PHE A 73 -26.23 -25.64 -9.00
CA PHE A 73 -24.87 -25.81 -9.55
C PHE A 73 -23.81 -25.38 -8.54
N GLY A 74 -22.77 -26.18 -8.34
CA GLY A 74 -21.65 -25.82 -7.46
C GLY A 74 -20.64 -24.85 -8.09
N THR A 75 -20.59 -24.78 -9.42
CA THR A 75 -19.58 -23.98 -10.13
C THR A 75 -20.20 -23.28 -11.34
N ALA A 76 -19.84 -22.01 -11.54
CA ALA A 76 -20.20 -21.25 -12.73
C ALA A 76 -19.02 -20.45 -13.31
N ILE A 77 -19.11 -20.12 -14.59
CA ILE A 77 -18.27 -19.10 -15.24
C ILE A 77 -19.17 -18.05 -15.87
N VAL A 78 -18.88 -16.78 -15.61
CA VAL A 78 -19.52 -15.63 -16.26
C VAL A 78 -18.56 -15.03 -17.25
N VAL A 79 -18.97 -15.02 -18.51
CA VAL A 79 -18.22 -14.40 -19.61
C VAL A 79 -18.84 -13.05 -19.90
N VAL A 80 -18.08 -11.98 -19.64
CA VAL A 80 -18.53 -10.60 -19.80
C VAL A 80 -17.79 -9.87 -20.93
N PRO A 81 -18.34 -8.78 -21.49
CA PRO A 81 -17.72 -8.08 -22.62
C PRO A 81 -16.41 -7.37 -22.28
N GLU A 82 -16.37 -6.65 -21.15
CA GLU A 82 -15.24 -5.79 -20.76
C GLU A 82 -14.94 -5.90 -19.25
N GLN A 83 -13.75 -5.46 -18.84
CA GLN A 83 -13.30 -5.50 -17.44
C GLN A 83 -14.23 -4.72 -16.49
N LYS A 84 -14.82 -3.62 -16.95
CA LYS A 84 -15.78 -2.84 -16.15
C LYS A 84 -17.01 -3.65 -15.72
N ASP A 85 -17.38 -4.65 -16.51
CA ASP A 85 -18.55 -5.49 -16.26
C ASP A 85 -18.24 -6.52 -15.15
N ILE A 86 -16.99 -7.00 -15.04
CA ILE A 86 -16.55 -7.88 -13.94
C ILE A 86 -16.83 -7.21 -12.59
N PHE A 87 -16.48 -5.94 -12.44
CA PHE A 87 -16.69 -5.22 -11.16
C PHE A 87 -18.16 -5.15 -10.77
N ARG A 88 -19.06 -4.95 -11.73
CA ARG A 88 -20.51 -4.93 -11.48
C ARG A 88 -21.00 -6.29 -11.01
N TRP A 89 -20.53 -7.35 -11.68
CA TRP A 89 -20.83 -8.73 -11.29
C TRP A 89 -20.28 -9.08 -9.91
N GLU A 90 -19.04 -8.70 -9.56
CA GLU A 90 -18.49 -8.92 -8.22
C GLU A 90 -19.33 -8.24 -7.14
N GLU A 91 -19.71 -6.97 -7.35
CA GLU A 91 -20.52 -6.20 -6.41
C GLU A 91 -21.91 -6.82 -6.21
N ASP A 92 -22.60 -7.13 -7.31
CA ASP A 92 -23.94 -7.72 -7.25
C ASP A 92 -23.93 -9.14 -6.65
N LEU A 93 -22.93 -9.96 -6.99
CA LEU A 93 -22.80 -11.32 -6.45
C LEU A 93 -22.43 -11.31 -4.96
N ALA A 94 -21.67 -10.33 -4.47
CA ALA A 94 -21.39 -10.18 -3.05
C ALA A 94 -22.68 -9.98 -2.23
N PHE A 95 -23.71 -9.35 -2.81
CA PHE A 95 -25.01 -9.20 -2.16
C PHE A 95 -25.83 -10.50 -2.19
N PHE A 96 -25.95 -11.17 -3.34
CA PHE A 96 -26.80 -12.35 -3.47
C PHE A 96 -26.17 -13.67 -2.99
N LEU A 97 -24.84 -13.78 -3.05
CA LEU A 97 -24.05 -14.97 -2.74
C LEU A 97 -22.76 -14.61 -1.94
N PRO A 98 -22.90 -14.02 -0.74
CA PRO A 98 -21.76 -13.52 0.05
C PRO A 98 -20.74 -14.61 0.43
N GLU A 99 -21.19 -15.86 0.59
CA GLU A 99 -20.35 -17.00 1.00
C GLU A 99 -19.72 -17.75 -0.20
N THR A 100 -20.10 -17.43 -1.43
CA THR A 100 -19.62 -18.15 -2.62
C THR A 100 -18.29 -17.56 -3.08
N PRO A 101 -17.21 -18.36 -3.20
CA PRO A 101 -15.93 -17.86 -3.68
C PRO A 101 -16.02 -17.34 -5.11
N ILE A 102 -15.48 -16.14 -5.35
CA ILE A 102 -15.32 -15.56 -6.69
C ILE A 102 -13.85 -15.66 -7.10
N TYR A 103 -13.63 -16.23 -8.28
CA TYR A 103 -12.31 -16.45 -8.88
C TYR A 103 -12.10 -15.54 -10.08
N SER A 104 -11.01 -14.78 -10.09
CA SER A 104 -10.63 -13.93 -11.22
C SER A 104 -9.85 -14.73 -12.26
N PHE A 105 -10.04 -14.43 -13.55
CA PHE A 105 -9.29 -15.07 -14.63
C PHE A 105 -8.62 -14.03 -15.53
N PRO A 106 -7.60 -13.29 -15.02
CA PRO A 106 -7.04 -12.14 -15.73
C PRO A 106 -6.23 -12.57 -16.96
N LEU A 107 -6.12 -11.68 -17.95
CA LEU A 107 -5.27 -11.86 -19.14
C LEU A 107 -3.77 -11.88 -18.77
N VAL A 108 -3.05 -12.91 -19.22
CA VAL A 108 -1.59 -13.09 -19.05
C VAL A 108 -0.95 -13.13 -20.43
N GLU A 109 -0.13 -12.13 -20.75
CA GLU A 109 0.62 -12.07 -22.00
C GLU A 109 1.91 -12.88 -21.88
N GLU A 110 2.21 -13.76 -22.85
CA GLU A 110 3.52 -14.42 -22.93
C GLU A 110 4.56 -13.40 -23.42
N THR A 111 5.30 -12.79 -22.49
CA THR A 111 6.42 -11.92 -22.83
C THR A 111 7.70 -12.76 -22.95
N GLY A 112 8.36 -12.73 -24.12
CA GLY A 112 9.65 -13.41 -24.36
C GLY A 112 10.86 -12.83 -23.63
N PHE A 113 10.65 -11.92 -22.66
CA PHE A 113 11.67 -11.33 -21.81
C PHE A 113 11.30 -11.54 -20.34
N GLN A 114 12.31 -11.60 -19.46
CA GLN A 114 12.23 -11.87 -18.02
C GLN A 114 10.91 -11.41 -17.38
N VAL A 115 10.24 -12.36 -16.72
CA VAL A 115 8.93 -12.19 -16.09
C VAL A 115 8.97 -11.02 -15.10
N THR A 116 8.16 -9.99 -15.33
CA THR A 116 7.97 -8.89 -14.37
C THR A 116 7.10 -9.34 -13.19
N PHE A 117 7.25 -8.72 -12.02
CA PHE A 117 6.41 -9.02 -10.85
C PHE A 117 4.90 -8.93 -11.15
N SER A 118 4.46 -7.91 -11.89
CA SER A 118 3.05 -7.73 -12.28
C SER A 118 2.50 -8.83 -13.20
N SER A 119 3.35 -9.46 -14.04
CA SER A 119 2.96 -10.63 -14.83
C SER A 119 2.85 -11.87 -13.95
N THR A 120 3.66 -11.99 -12.90
CA THR A 120 3.62 -13.09 -11.92
C THR A 120 2.33 -13.08 -11.11
N GLU A 121 1.84 -11.91 -10.67
CA GLU A 121 0.56 -11.82 -9.93
C GLU A 121 -0.65 -12.21 -10.77
N ARG A 122 -0.70 -11.78 -12.04
CA ARG A 122 -1.80 -12.17 -12.94
C ARG A 122 -1.74 -13.65 -13.27
N LEU A 123 -0.54 -14.18 -13.46
CA LEU A 123 -0.34 -15.61 -13.63
C LEU A 123 -0.79 -16.35 -12.36
N ARG A 124 -0.49 -15.84 -11.17
CA ARG A 124 -0.95 -16.39 -9.89
C ARG A 124 -2.47 -16.45 -9.82
N ASP A 125 -3.16 -15.34 -10.04
CA ASP A 125 -4.62 -15.28 -9.99
C ASP A 125 -5.26 -16.28 -10.97
N ARG A 126 -4.70 -16.38 -12.18
CA ARG A 126 -5.11 -17.40 -13.15
C ARG A 126 -4.87 -18.82 -12.64
N MET A 127 -3.68 -19.12 -12.15
CA MET A 127 -3.29 -20.46 -11.70
C MET A 127 -4.06 -20.87 -10.44
N ARG A 128 -4.40 -19.92 -9.56
CA ARG A 128 -5.32 -20.11 -8.44
C ARG A 128 -6.70 -20.54 -8.92
N THR A 129 -7.23 -19.89 -9.95
CA THR A 129 -8.50 -20.28 -10.57
C THR A 129 -8.43 -21.67 -11.20
N LEU A 130 -7.39 -21.96 -11.98
CA LEU A 130 -7.21 -23.28 -12.59
C LEU A 130 -7.02 -24.38 -11.53
N GLY A 131 -6.22 -24.14 -10.50
CA GLY A 131 -5.99 -25.07 -9.40
C GLY A 131 -7.24 -25.31 -8.55
N ALA A 132 -8.04 -24.27 -8.30
CA ALA A 132 -9.33 -24.40 -7.63
C ALA A 132 -10.27 -25.31 -8.43
N MET A 133 -10.38 -25.11 -9.75
CA MET A 133 -11.22 -25.94 -10.60
C MET A 133 -10.69 -27.38 -10.71
N LEU A 134 -9.36 -27.56 -10.80
CA LEU A 134 -8.72 -28.88 -10.86
C LEU A 134 -8.99 -29.69 -9.58
N THR A 135 -8.99 -29.04 -8.42
CA THR A 135 -9.28 -29.67 -7.11
C THR A 135 -10.78 -29.77 -6.81
N GLY A 136 -11.65 -29.39 -7.74
CA GLY A 136 -13.11 -29.48 -7.59
C GLY A 136 -13.70 -28.46 -6.61
N ARG A 137 -13.00 -27.35 -6.33
CA ARG A 137 -13.55 -26.27 -5.49
C ARG A 137 -14.74 -25.60 -6.18
N GLN A 138 -15.78 -25.35 -5.41
CA GLN A 138 -16.99 -24.67 -5.84
C GLN A 138 -16.78 -23.16 -5.86
N GLY A 139 -17.46 -22.46 -6.78
CA GLY A 139 -17.34 -21.00 -6.89
C GLY A 139 -17.71 -20.46 -8.28
N ILE A 140 -17.53 -19.16 -8.44
CA ILE A 140 -17.87 -18.43 -9.67
C ILE A 140 -16.60 -17.85 -10.29
N ILE A 141 -16.31 -18.21 -11.54
CA ILE A 141 -15.23 -17.62 -12.32
C ILE A 141 -15.77 -16.39 -13.06
N LEU A 142 -15.14 -15.24 -12.89
CA LEU A 142 -15.43 -14.05 -13.69
C LEU A 142 -14.30 -13.84 -14.70
N ALA A 143 -14.67 -13.79 -15.99
CA ALA A 143 -13.72 -13.61 -17.08
C ALA A 143 -14.33 -12.70 -18.16
N THR A 144 -13.52 -11.83 -18.74
CA THR A 144 -13.90 -11.16 -19.98
C THR A 144 -13.90 -12.15 -21.15
N ALA A 145 -14.55 -11.77 -22.25
CA ALA A 145 -14.54 -12.54 -23.48
C ALA A 145 -13.12 -12.82 -24.01
N VAL A 146 -12.18 -11.88 -23.81
CA VAL A 146 -10.78 -12.03 -24.19
C VAL A 146 -10.07 -13.05 -23.30
N GLU A 147 -10.32 -12.98 -22.00
CA GLU A 147 -9.72 -13.87 -21.00
C GLU A 147 -10.21 -15.32 -21.16
N ALA A 148 -11.52 -15.50 -21.34
CA ALA A 148 -12.12 -16.80 -21.59
C ALA A 148 -11.68 -17.42 -22.93
N ALA A 149 -11.26 -16.60 -23.89
CA ALA A 149 -10.77 -17.05 -25.19
C ALA A 149 -9.29 -17.44 -25.22
N GLN A 150 -8.53 -17.13 -24.17
CA GLN A 150 -7.10 -17.43 -24.15
C GLN A 150 -6.83 -18.92 -23.98
N LYS A 151 -5.87 -19.42 -24.75
CA LYS A 151 -5.39 -20.80 -24.63
C LYS A 151 -4.64 -21.00 -23.31
N VAL A 152 -4.91 -22.12 -22.65
CA VAL A 152 -4.27 -22.57 -21.42
C VAL A 152 -3.83 -24.02 -21.52
N VAL A 153 -2.97 -24.43 -20.59
CA VAL A 153 -2.58 -25.83 -20.39
C VAL A 153 -3.83 -26.68 -20.19
N SER A 154 -3.86 -27.90 -20.69
CA SER A 154 -5.02 -28.80 -20.48
C SER A 154 -5.08 -29.30 -19.02
N PRO A 155 -6.28 -29.63 -18.49
CA PRO A 155 -6.41 -30.14 -17.13
C PRO A 155 -5.53 -31.35 -16.85
N SER A 156 -5.46 -32.31 -17.78
CA SER A 156 -4.64 -33.52 -17.63
C SER A 156 -3.14 -33.21 -17.58
N GLN A 157 -2.65 -32.30 -18.43
CA GLN A 157 -1.25 -31.88 -18.40
C GLN A 157 -0.90 -31.12 -17.12
N LEU A 158 -1.84 -30.30 -16.62
CA LEU A 158 -1.63 -29.57 -15.37
C LEU A 158 -1.65 -30.51 -14.16
N GLU A 159 -2.54 -31.50 -14.15
CA GLU A 159 -2.61 -32.55 -13.13
C GLU A 159 -1.33 -33.40 -13.09
N GLU A 160 -0.83 -33.84 -14.26
CA GLU A 160 0.42 -34.60 -14.38
C GLU A 160 1.66 -33.83 -13.87
N SER A 161 1.60 -32.51 -13.88
CA SER A 161 2.69 -31.63 -13.44
C SER A 161 2.48 -31.05 -12.04
N ALA A 162 1.31 -31.26 -11.44
CA ALA A 162 1.01 -30.89 -10.07
C ALA A 162 1.54 -31.94 -9.10
N PHE A 163 1.82 -31.52 -7.87
CA PHE A 163 2.09 -32.44 -6.78
C PHE A 163 1.38 -31.95 -5.51
N GLN A 164 1.08 -32.88 -4.61
CA GLN A 164 0.41 -32.60 -3.34
C GLN A 164 1.33 -32.99 -2.19
N VAL A 165 1.24 -32.24 -1.09
CA VAL A 165 1.83 -32.60 0.20
C VAL A 165 0.73 -32.61 1.25
N SER A 166 0.65 -33.67 2.05
CA SER A 166 -0.37 -33.82 3.11
C SER A 166 0.26 -34.00 4.49
N SER A 167 -0.44 -33.55 5.54
CA SER A 167 -0.04 -33.85 6.93
C SER A 167 -0.13 -35.36 7.19
N GLY A 168 0.89 -35.91 7.85
CA GLY A 168 1.12 -37.33 8.08
C GLY A 168 1.76 -38.08 6.89
N GLU A 169 2.18 -37.39 5.83
CA GLU A 169 2.87 -38.00 4.69
C GLU A 169 4.39 -38.11 4.96
N GLU A 170 4.99 -39.26 4.64
CA GLU A 170 6.45 -39.41 4.65
C GLU A 170 7.05 -38.83 3.35
N ILE A 171 7.85 -37.78 3.46
CA ILE A 171 8.49 -37.09 2.33
C ILE A 171 9.97 -36.85 2.60
N GLY A 172 10.81 -37.36 1.68
CA GLY A 172 12.26 -37.09 1.70
C GLY A 172 12.61 -35.72 1.11
N TRP A 173 13.45 -34.97 1.84
CA TRP A 173 13.91 -33.61 1.50
C TRP A 173 14.44 -33.44 0.08
N ASP A 174 15.38 -34.30 -0.33
CA ASP A 174 16.04 -34.18 -1.64
C ASP A 174 15.03 -34.34 -2.78
N ALA A 175 14.06 -35.24 -2.62
CA ALA A 175 13.03 -35.49 -3.62
C ALA A 175 12.06 -34.31 -3.77
N LEU A 176 11.68 -33.65 -2.66
CA LEU A 176 10.78 -32.49 -2.73
C LEU A 176 11.49 -31.26 -3.31
N GLN A 177 12.76 -31.03 -2.96
CA GLN A 177 13.56 -29.93 -3.52
C GLN A 177 13.77 -30.11 -5.03
N GLU A 178 14.08 -31.33 -5.48
CA GLU A 178 14.19 -31.64 -6.91
C GLU A 178 12.85 -31.41 -7.64
N LYS A 179 11.73 -31.84 -7.05
CA LYS A 179 10.38 -31.60 -7.60
C LYS A 179 10.10 -30.10 -7.75
N LEU A 180 10.30 -29.31 -6.70
CA LEU A 180 10.11 -27.85 -6.72
C LEU A 180 10.96 -27.17 -7.79
N THR A 181 12.25 -27.50 -7.83
CA THR A 181 13.18 -26.95 -8.82
C THR A 181 12.76 -27.33 -10.25
N SER A 182 12.34 -28.58 -10.47
CA SER A 182 11.85 -29.06 -11.77
C SER A 182 10.52 -28.41 -12.20
N ALA A 183 9.71 -27.96 -11.25
CA ALA A 183 8.48 -27.22 -11.44
C ALA A 183 8.70 -25.70 -11.68
N GLY A 184 9.97 -25.26 -11.63
CA GLY A 184 10.41 -23.90 -11.91
C GLY A 184 10.61 -23.02 -10.68
N TYR A 185 10.46 -23.57 -9.46
CA TYR A 185 10.61 -22.79 -8.23
C TYR A 185 12.09 -22.49 -7.96
N GLU A 186 12.35 -21.29 -7.45
CA GLU A 186 13.68 -20.78 -7.13
C GLU A 186 13.98 -20.98 -5.63
N ARG A 187 15.11 -21.61 -5.33
CA ARG A 187 15.57 -21.78 -3.94
C ARG A 187 16.19 -20.47 -3.46
N VAL A 188 15.68 -19.96 -2.34
CA VAL A 188 16.11 -18.71 -1.72
C VAL A 188 16.25 -18.88 -0.21
N ASP A 189 16.89 -17.92 0.45
CA ASP A 189 16.99 -17.91 1.92
C ASP A 189 15.66 -17.50 2.59
N GLN A 190 14.85 -16.70 1.89
CA GLN A 190 13.56 -16.24 2.38
C GLN A 190 12.54 -16.13 1.25
N VAL A 191 11.35 -16.68 1.54
CA VAL A 191 10.21 -16.58 0.64
C VAL A 191 9.62 -15.17 0.72
N GLU A 192 9.69 -14.48 -0.42
CA GLU A 192 9.19 -13.10 -0.57
C GLU A 192 8.19 -12.97 -1.72
N ARG A 193 8.26 -13.84 -2.74
CA ARG A 193 7.39 -13.78 -3.92
C ARG A 193 7.01 -15.18 -4.41
N CYS A 194 5.93 -15.24 -5.19
CA CYS A 194 5.47 -16.49 -5.79
C CYS A 194 6.58 -17.15 -6.61
N GLY A 195 6.69 -18.46 -6.45
CA GLY A 195 7.73 -19.27 -7.06
C GLY A 195 9.02 -19.38 -6.26
N HIS A 196 9.12 -18.74 -5.10
CA HIS A 196 10.20 -18.99 -4.16
C HIS A 196 9.94 -20.21 -3.29
N PHE A 197 11.00 -20.88 -2.86
CA PHE A 197 10.97 -21.76 -1.70
C PHE A 197 12.24 -21.60 -0.86
N ALA A 198 12.11 -21.78 0.44
CA ALA A 198 13.20 -21.73 1.41
C ALA A 198 13.13 -22.96 2.33
N VAL A 199 14.30 -23.47 2.73
CA VAL A 199 14.43 -24.64 3.60
C VAL A 199 15.19 -24.21 4.86
N ARG A 200 14.61 -24.46 6.04
CA ARG A 200 15.13 -24.01 7.34
C ARG A 200 14.92 -25.07 8.41
N GLY A 201 15.95 -25.86 8.70
CA GLY A 201 15.81 -26.98 9.65
C GLY A 201 14.68 -27.92 9.20
N ASP A 202 13.69 -28.08 10.06
CA ASP A 202 12.54 -28.96 9.84
C ASP A 202 11.37 -28.28 9.10
N ILE A 203 11.58 -27.07 8.58
CA ILE A 203 10.55 -26.25 7.92
C ILE A 203 10.88 -25.99 6.45
N ILE A 204 9.87 -26.08 5.59
CA ILE A 204 9.89 -25.58 4.21
C ILE A 204 8.84 -24.51 4.02
N ASP A 205 9.28 -23.32 3.64
CA ASP A 205 8.41 -22.28 3.15
C ASP A 205 8.37 -22.35 1.62
N ILE A 206 7.19 -22.39 1.03
CA ILE A 206 6.98 -22.43 -0.42
C ILE A 206 5.94 -21.38 -0.75
N PHE A 207 6.16 -20.53 -1.74
CA PHE A 207 5.12 -19.64 -2.26
C PHE A 207 4.51 -20.22 -3.55
N PRO A 208 3.48 -21.07 -3.45
CA PRO A 208 2.85 -21.67 -4.62
C PRO A 208 2.24 -20.60 -5.52
N ILE A 209 2.31 -20.84 -6.83
CA ILE A 209 1.68 -19.96 -7.83
C ILE A 209 0.14 -19.98 -7.77
N ASN A 210 -0.46 -20.93 -7.04
CA ASN A 210 -1.91 -21.14 -6.97
C ASN A 210 -2.54 -20.78 -5.62
N GLU A 211 -1.81 -20.11 -4.71
CA GLU A 211 -2.37 -19.56 -3.47
C GLU A 211 -2.06 -18.07 -3.35
N GLU A 212 -2.80 -17.40 -2.47
CA GLU A 212 -2.61 -15.98 -2.16
C GLU A 212 -1.44 -15.75 -1.20
N HIS A 213 -1.26 -16.67 -0.27
CA HIS A 213 -0.22 -16.65 0.75
C HIS A 213 0.73 -17.84 0.60
N PRO A 214 2.00 -17.71 1.00
CA PRO A 214 2.92 -18.83 1.06
C PRO A 214 2.50 -19.89 2.07
N VAL A 215 3.01 -21.10 1.87
CA VAL A 215 2.71 -22.30 2.64
C VAL A 215 3.97 -22.73 3.37
N ARG A 216 3.86 -22.91 4.68
CA ARG A 216 4.86 -23.47 5.58
C ARG A 216 4.54 -24.94 5.81
N ILE A 217 5.51 -25.81 5.56
CA ILE A 217 5.44 -27.25 5.83
C ILE A 217 6.41 -27.53 6.97
N GLU A 218 5.90 -27.99 8.10
CA GLU A 218 6.68 -28.40 9.28
C GLU A 218 6.76 -29.92 9.30
N LEU A 219 7.96 -30.45 9.49
CA LEU A 219 8.23 -31.89 9.52
C LEU A 219 8.71 -32.34 10.90
N PHE A 220 8.50 -33.61 11.20
CA PHE A 220 9.10 -34.32 12.32
C PHE A 220 9.79 -35.58 11.77
N ASP A 221 11.12 -35.59 11.78
CA ASP A 221 11.95 -36.55 11.03
C ASP A 221 11.65 -36.50 9.51
N ASP A 222 11.02 -37.55 8.96
CA ASP A 222 10.64 -37.65 7.55
C ASP A 222 9.11 -37.49 7.35
N GLU A 223 8.34 -37.25 8.41
CA GLU A 223 6.87 -37.14 8.38
C GLU A 223 6.41 -35.67 8.45
N VAL A 224 5.45 -35.28 7.60
CA VAL A 224 4.88 -33.93 7.62
C VAL A 224 3.99 -33.76 8.85
N ASP A 225 4.44 -33.00 9.86
CA ASP A 225 3.66 -32.69 11.05
C ASP A 225 2.51 -31.75 10.72
N SER A 226 2.81 -30.61 10.09
CA SER A 226 1.77 -29.63 9.75
C SER A 226 2.01 -28.88 8.44
N VAL A 227 0.93 -28.41 7.83
CA VAL A 227 0.93 -27.56 6.63
C VAL A 227 0.12 -26.32 6.96
N ARG A 228 0.72 -25.13 6.90
CA ARG A 228 0.11 -23.87 7.32
C ARG A 228 0.28 -22.80 6.24
N LEU A 229 -0.72 -21.96 6.02
CA LEU A 229 -0.53 -20.70 5.31
C LEU A 229 0.13 -19.69 6.22
N PHE A 230 0.99 -18.83 5.72
CA PHE A 230 1.59 -17.74 6.48
C PHE A 230 1.64 -16.44 5.67
N ASP A 231 1.63 -15.30 6.35
CA ASP A 231 1.69 -13.97 5.72
C ASP A 231 3.13 -13.64 5.35
N GLU A 232 3.40 -13.29 4.10
CA GLU A 232 4.74 -13.09 3.55
C GLU A 232 5.49 -11.89 4.14
N ASP A 233 4.78 -10.87 4.61
CA ASP A 233 5.39 -9.66 5.19
C ASP A 233 5.75 -9.87 6.67
N THR A 234 4.84 -10.48 7.43
CA THR A 234 4.99 -10.73 8.86
C THR A 234 5.66 -12.06 9.17
N GLN A 235 5.71 -12.95 8.18
CA GLN A 235 6.20 -14.33 8.25
C GLN A 235 5.46 -15.20 9.28
N ARG A 236 4.22 -14.82 9.61
CA ARG A 236 3.39 -15.48 10.64
C ARG A 236 2.31 -16.37 10.05
N SER A 237 2.09 -17.52 10.66
CA SER A 237 1.01 -18.46 10.31
C SER A 237 -0.38 -17.80 10.38
N ILE A 238 -1.22 -18.13 9.40
CA ILE A 238 -2.58 -17.63 9.19
C ILE A 238 -3.59 -18.75 9.44
N GLU A 239 -3.43 -19.90 8.76
CA GLU A 239 -4.43 -20.97 8.70
C GLU A 239 -3.75 -22.34 8.56
N ASP A 240 -4.18 -23.33 9.35
CA ASP A 240 -3.75 -24.73 9.21
C ASP A 240 -4.52 -25.45 8.10
N ARG A 241 -3.82 -26.29 7.34
CA ARG A 241 -4.37 -27.12 6.25
C ARG A 241 -3.97 -28.58 6.41
N LYS A 242 -4.86 -29.47 5.96
CA LYS A 242 -4.58 -30.92 5.92
C LYS A 242 -3.65 -31.30 4.76
N SER A 243 -3.71 -30.56 3.67
CA SER A 243 -2.93 -30.82 2.47
C SER A 243 -2.86 -29.59 1.59
N GLN A 244 -1.79 -29.49 0.80
CA GLN A 244 -1.59 -28.43 -0.19
C GLN A 244 -1.19 -29.01 -1.54
N VAL A 245 -1.84 -28.51 -2.60
CA VAL A 245 -1.46 -28.81 -4.00
C VAL A 245 -0.58 -27.68 -4.53
N PHE A 246 0.53 -28.04 -5.17
CA PHE A 246 1.48 -27.14 -5.78
C PHE A 246 1.43 -27.28 -7.30
N LEU A 247 1.19 -26.17 -8.00
CA LEU A 247 1.22 -26.10 -9.46
C LEU A 247 2.59 -25.60 -9.97
N PRO A 248 3.03 -26.00 -11.17
CA PRO A 248 4.26 -25.51 -11.77
C PRO A 248 4.16 -24.05 -12.22
N LEU A 249 5.27 -23.31 -12.18
CA LEU A 249 5.35 -21.92 -12.68
C LEU A 249 5.31 -21.86 -14.21
N HIS A 250 5.76 -22.92 -14.87
CA HIS A 250 5.75 -23.06 -16.32
C HIS A 250 5.05 -24.37 -16.70
N GLY A 251 3.94 -24.25 -17.42
CA GLY A 251 3.29 -25.43 -18.00
C GLY A 251 4.18 -26.09 -19.05
N LYS A 252 4.38 -27.40 -18.96
CA LYS A 252 5.00 -28.16 -20.06
C LYS A 252 3.97 -28.32 -21.18
N GLY A 253 4.15 -27.63 -22.31
CA GLY A 253 3.38 -27.82 -23.54
C GLY A 253 2.75 -26.54 -24.09
N VAL A 254 2.33 -26.60 -25.37
CA VAL A 254 1.54 -25.52 -25.99
C VAL A 254 0.12 -25.63 -25.48
N GLY A 255 -0.39 -24.58 -24.81
CA GLY A 255 -1.78 -24.55 -24.38
C GLY A 255 -2.73 -24.64 -25.59
N GLU A 256 -3.61 -25.62 -25.59
CA GLU A 256 -4.68 -25.78 -26.60
C GLU A 256 -6.09 -25.83 -25.98
N ALA A 257 -6.17 -25.88 -24.64
CA ALA A 257 -7.41 -25.89 -23.89
C ALA A 257 -7.89 -24.47 -23.57
N LEU A 258 -9.13 -24.33 -23.11
CA LEU A 258 -9.67 -23.11 -22.53
C LEU A 258 -10.00 -23.34 -21.04
N VAL A 259 -10.31 -22.26 -20.32
CA VAL A 259 -10.82 -22.34 -18.94
C VAL A 259 -12.03 -23.26 -18.81
N PHE A 260 -12.88 -23.34 -19.83
CA PHE A 260 -14.05 -24.22 -19.87
C PHE A 260 -13.70 -25.71 -19.76
N SER A 261 -12.49 -26.11 -20.16
CA SER A 261 -12.04 -27.50 -20.08
C SER A 261 -11.81 -27.97 -18.63
N TYR A 262 -11.62 -27.03 -17.70
CA TYR A 262 -11.46 -27.32 -16.27
C TYR A 262 -12.80 -27.46 -15.53
N LEU A 263 -13.91 -27.17 -16.22
CA LEU A 263 -15.24 -27.22 -15.65
C LEU A 263 -15.87 -28.60 -15.88
N SER A 264 -16.50 -29.16 -14.84
CA SER A 264 -17.29 -30.39 -14.95
C SER A 264 -18.70 -30.15 -14.42
N LYS A 265 -19.72 -30.38 -15.27
CA LYS A 265 -21.15 -30.12 -14.94
C LYS A 265 -21.39 -28.69 -14.41
N ALA A 266 -20.66 -27.71 -14.92
CA ALA A 266 -20.75 -26.32 -14.48
C ALA A 266 -21.79 -25.54 -15.30
N LEU A 267 -22.08 -24.34 -14.82
CA LEU A 267 -22.90 -23.36 -15.52
C LEU A 267 -22.03 -22.36 -16.29
N VAL A 268 -22.31 -22.14 -17.57
CA VAL A 268 -21.66 -21.12 -18.39
C VAL A 268 -22.67 -20.02 -18.66
N PHE A 269 -22.40 -18.83 -18.14
CA PHE A 269 -23.26 -17.67 -18.23
C PHE A 269 -22.64 -16.64 -19.18
N TYR A 270 -23.30 -16.35 -20.29
CA TYR A 270 -22.85 -15.36 -21.27
C TYR A 270 -23.62 -14.04 -21.08
N ASP A 271 -22.90 -12.97 -20.74
CA ASP A 271 -23.45 -11.63 -20.65
C ASP A 271 -23.25 -10.87 -21.96
N GLU A 272 -24.34 -10.58 -22.68
CA GLU A 272 -24.32 -9.83 -23.94
C GLU A 272 -23.29 -10.40 -24.96
N PRO A 273 -23.47 -11.65 -25.43
CA PRO A 273 -22.47 -12.36 -26.23
C PRO A 273 -22.09 -11.65 -27.54
N GLN A 274 -22.96 -10.79 -28.08
CA GLN A 274 -22.63 -9.96 -29.25
C GLN A 274 -21.54 -8.93 -28.92
N ARG A 275 -21.61 -8.32 -27.73
CA ARG A 275 -20.58 -7.39 -27.26
C ARG A 275 -19.30 -8.14 -26.93
N CYS A 276 -19.41 -9.35 -26.35
CA CYS A 276 -18.26 -10.24 -26.17
C CYS A 276 -17.52 -10.53 -27.49
N GLU A 277 -18.27 -10.85 -28.55
CA GLU A 277 -17.71 -11.09 -29.89
C GLU A 277 -17.00 -9.83 -30.43
N GLU A 278 -17.57 -8.65 -30.23
CA GLU A 278 -16.97 -7.38 -30.66
C GLU A 278 -15.68 -7.05 -29.89
N SER A 279 -15.67 -7.22 -28.57
CA SER A 279 -14.48 -7.05 -27.72
C SER A 279 -13.34 -7.95 -28.17
N LEU A 280 -13.63 -9.23 -28.44
CA LEU A 280 -12.63 -10.19 -28.90
C LEU A 280 -12.11 -9.86 -30.31
N LYS A 281 -12.99 -9.39 -31.22
CA LYS A 281 -12.58 -8.90 -32.55
C LYS A 281 -11.68 -7.67 -32.44
N ARG A 282 -11.93 -6.77 -31.49
CA ARG A 282 -11.08 -5.61 -31.22
C ARG A 282 -9.70 -6.07 -30.74
N TYR A 283 -9.64 -6.99 -29.80
CA TYR A 283 -8.40 -7.59 -29.30
C TYR A 283 -7.54 -8.24 -30.41
N PHE A 284 -8.15 -8.95 -31.36
CA PHE A 284 -7.43 -9.52 -32.52
C PHE A 284 -6.95 -8.49 -33.56
N LYS A 285 -7.50 -7.28 -33.54
CA LYS A 285 -7.03 -6.17 -34.39
C LYS A 285 -5.86 -5.43 -33.76
N GLU A 286 -5.72 -5.48 -32.42
CA GLU A 286 -4.65 -4.80 -31.68
C GLU A 286 -3.27 -5.45 -31.87
N ASP A 287 -3.17 -6.78 -32.02
CA ASP A 287 -1.91 -7.44 -32.35
C ASP A 287 -2.17 -8.73 -33.15
N ALA A 288 -1.40 -8.94 -34.22
CA ALA A 288 -1.45 -10.17 -35.00
C ALA A 288 -1.05 -11.42 -34.18
N ALA A 289 -0.19 -11.27 -33.17
CA ALA A 289 0.21 -12.32 -32.26
C ALA A 289 -0.96 -12.85 -31.41
N HIS A 290 -1.95 -12.01 -31.09
CA HIS A 290 -3.12 -12.40 -30.30
C HIS A 290 -3.93 -13.53 -30.95
N LYS A 291 -3.95 -13.59 -32.28
CA LYS A 291 -4.65 -14.67 -33.03
C LYS A 291 -4.03 -16.05 -32.83
N LYS A 292 -2.75 -16.12 -32.41
CA LYS A 292 -2.10 -17.39 -32.08
C LYS A 292 -2.41 -17.82 -30.64
N ALA A 293 -2.53 -16.85 -29.73
CA ALA A 293 -2.69 -17.06 -28.29
C ALA A 293 -4.15 -17.25 -27.81
N ALA A 294 -5.15 -16.83 -28.60
CA ALA A 294 -6.56 -16.95 -28.25
C ALA A 294 -7.41 -17.50 -29.41
N LEU A 295 -8.53 -18.14 -29.08
CA LEU A 295 -9.48 -18.73 -30.02
C LEU A 295 -10.54 -17.72 -30.47
N SER A 296 -11.11 -17.90 -31.66
CA SER A 296 -12.23 -17.09 -32.13
C SER A 296 -13.50 -17.34 -31.32
N TRP A 297 -14.43 -16.39 -31.29
CA TRP A 297 -15.67 -16.50 -30.52
C TRP A 297 -16.47 -17.78 -30.82
N LYS A 298 -16.51 -18.20 -32.09
CA LYS A 298 -17.19 -19.43 -32.52
C LYS A 298 -16.51 -20.69 -31.94
N GLU A 299 -15.19 -20.69 -31.86
CA GLU A 299 -14.40 -21.79 -31.29
C GLU A 299 -14.53 -21.84 -29.77
N VAL A 300 -14.59 -20.67 -29.10
CA VAL A 300 -14.83 -20.57 -27.66
C VAL A 300 -16.15 -21.23 -27.27
N ILE A 301 -17.25 -20.87 -27.95
CA ILE A 301 -18.56 -21.52 -27.75
C ILE A 301 -18.47 -23.03 -28.05
N GLY A 302 -17.78 -23.40 -29.13
CA GLY A 302 -17.59 -24.80 -29.50
C GLY A 302 -16.86 -25.63 -28.42
N GLN A 303 -15.84 -25.06 -27.78
CA GLN A 303 -15.12 -25.70 -26.67
C GLN A 303 -15.98 -25.77 -25.39
N ALA A 304 -16.71 -24.71 -25.05
CA ALA A 304 -17.60 -24.70 -23.88
C ALA A 304 -18.65 -25.83 -23.95
N ARG A 305 -19.21 -26.09 -25.14
CA ARG A 305 -20.15 -27.20 -25.38
C ARG A 305 -19.54 -28.59 -25.24
N LYS A 306 -18.29 -28.77 -25.67
CA LYS A 306 -17.59 -30.06 -25.56
C LYS A 306 -17.43 -30.53 -24.12
N ALA A 307 -17.34 -29.59 -23.18
CA ALA A 307 -17.22 -29.87 -21.75
C ALA A 307 -18.56 -30.29 -21.08
N LYS A 308 -19.67 -30.43 -21.85
CA LYS A 308 -21.01 -30.81 -21.35
C LYS A 308 -21.54 -29.89 -20.24
N ASN A 309 -21.18 -28.60 -20.30
CA ASN A 309 -21.68 -27.58 -19.38
C ASN A 309 -23.07 -27.09 -19.80
N LYS A 310 -23.84 -26.56 -18.84
CA LYS A 310 -25.13 -25.92 -19.13
C LYS A 310 -24.90 -24.46 -19.53
N GLU A 311 -25.47 -24.03 -20.64
CA GLU A 311 -25.32 -22.65 -21.14
C GLU A 311 -26.57 -21.81 -20.84
N ILE A 312 -26.37 -20.65 -20.20
CA ILE A 312 -27.35 -19.57 -20.10
C ILE A 312 -26.81 -18.36 -20.86
N VAL A 313 -27.66 -17.77 -21.68
CA VAL A 313 -27.31 -16.59 -22.47
C VAL A 313 -28.23 -15.44 -22.10
N CYS A 314 -27.66 -14.34 -21.59
CA CYS A 314 -28.41 -13.15 -21.26
C CYS A 314 -28.29 -12.10 -22.36
N THR A 315 -29.43 -11.57 -22.79
CA THR A 315 -29.49 -10.47 -23.75
C THR A 315 -30.64 -9.54 -23.42
N LEU A 316 -30.39 -8.23 -23.43
CA LEU A 316 -31.44 -7.25 -23.23
C LEU A 316 -32.46 -7.28 -24.38
N LEU A 317 -31.99 -7.46 -25.62
CA LEU A 317 -32.82 -7.44 -26.83
C LEU A 317 -32.86 -8.81 -27.49
N LYS A 318 -34.06 -9.26 -27.87
CA LYS A 318 -34.25 -10.48 -28.67
C LYS A 318 -33.68 -10.27 -30.07
N ARG A 319 -32.52 -10.87 -30.34
CA ARG A 319 -31.78 -10.79 -31.61
C ARG A 319 -31.27 -12.17 -32.00
N LYS A 320 -30.94 -12.37 -33.27
CA LYS A 320 -30.25 -13.59 -33.71
C LYS A 320 -28.84 -13.60 -33.11
N LEU A 321 -28.55 -14.61 -32.29
CA LEU A 321 -27.27 -14.74 -31.58
C LEU A 321 -26.34 -15.68 -32.36
N THR A 322 -25.19 -15.17 -32.78
CA THR A 322 -24.21 -15.94 -33.55
C THR A 322 -23.70 -17.13 -32.74
N GLY A 323 -23.91 -18.36 -33.22
CA GLY A 323 -23.45 -19.58 -32.55
C GLY A 323 -24.40 -20.17 -31.50
N PHE A 324 -25.57 -19.56 -31.25
CA PHE A 324 -26.60 -20.08 -30.35
C PHE A 324 -27.88 -20.38 -31.13
N ASP A 325 -28.21 -21.66 -31.29
CA ASP A 325 -29.49 -22.08 -31.85
C ASP A 325 -30.56 -22.01 -30.76
N THR A 326 -31.61 -21.23 -31.01
CA THR A 326 -32.59 -20.78 -30.02
C THR A 326 -33.79 -21.72 -29.99
N GLU A 327 -33.72 -22.78 -29.19
CA GLU A 327 -34.87 -23.67 -28.95
C GLU A 327 -35.64 -23.33 -27.67
N ARG A 328 -34.97 -22.73 -26.66
CA ARG A 328 -35.58 -22.27 -25.40
C ARG A 328 -35.27 -20.80 -25.13
N ASP A 329 -36.27 -19.95 -25.32
CA ASP A 329 -36.25 -18.52 -25.01
C ASP A 329 -37.21 -18.24 -23.85
N VAL A 330 -36.66 -17.74 -22.75
CA VAL A 330 -37.40 -17.38 -21.53
C VAL A 330 -37.37 -15.86 -21.42
N ALA A 331 -38.54 -15.23 -21.55
CA ALA A 331 -38.69 -13.80 -21.36
C ALA A 331 -38.62 -13.46 -19.86
N TRP A 332 -37.60 -12.71 -19.48
CA TRP A 332 -37.41 -12.25 -18.10
C TRP A 332 -38.41 -11.13 -17.79
N GLN A 333 -39.31 -11.38 -16.84
CA GLN A 333 -40.34 -10.42 -16.40
C GLN A 333 -39.77 -9.47 -15.34
N GLY A 334 -38.85 -8.60 -15.77
CA GLY A 334 -38.26 -7.59 -14.90
C GLY A 334 -37.80 -6.36 -15.66
N HIS A 335 -37.79 -5.22 -14.97
CA HIS A 335 -37.42 -3.92 -15.52
C HIS A 335 -36.32 -3.30 -14.67
N THR A 336 -35.44 -2.50 -15.29
CA THR A 336 -34.47 -1.68 -14.56
C THR A 336 -35.21 -0.60 -13.78
N MET A 337 -34.77 -0.31 -12.56
CA MET A 337 -35.34 0.76 -11.75
C MET A 337 -35.11 2.12 -12.42
N THR A 338 -36.07 3.03 -12.26
CA THR A 338 -35.91 4.41 -12.73
C THR A 338 -34.84 5.10 -11.91
N ASN A 339 -33.89 5.78 -12.56
CA ASN A 339 -32.95 6.64 -11.85
C ASN A 339 -33.56 8.03 -11.67
N TYR A 340 -33.86 8.39 -10.42
CA TYR A 340 -34.55 9.61 -10.04
C TYR A 340 -33.61 10.82 -9.90
N GLN A 341 -32.29 10.65 -9.86
CA GLN A 341 -31.31 11.75 -9.80
C GLN A 341 -31.64 12.84 -8.75
N ARG A 342 -32.01 12.44 -7.53
CA ARG A 342 -32.48 13.31 -6.42
C ARG A 342 -33.81 14.04 -6.64
N GLN A 343 -34.61 13.63 -7.62
CA GLN A 343 -35.98 14.13 -7.76
C GLN A 343 -36.92 13.45 -6.75
N ILE A 344 -36.69 13.73 -5.46
CA ILE A 344 -37.37 13.09 -4.32
C ILE A 344 -38.90 13.13 -4.43
N PRO A 345 -39.55 14.24 -4.84
CA PRO A 345 -41.01 14.26 -4.94
C PRO A 345 -41.57 13.22 -5.92
N ILE A 346 -40.92 13.05 -7.07
CA ILE A 346 -41.33 12.08 -8.11
C ILE A 346 -41.09 10.65 -7.61
N PHE A 347 -39.93 10.41 -7.02
CA PHE A 347 -39.61 9.12 -6.38
C PHE A 347 -40.65 8.71 -5.35
N MET A 348 -41.05 9.64 -4.46
CA MET A 348 -42.02 9.37 -3.41
C MET A 348 -43.43 9.09 -3.94
N GLU A 349 -43.83 9.76 -5.04
CA GLU A 349 -45.10 9.49 -5.70
C GLU A 349 -45.13 8.09 -6.32
N ASP A 350 -44.07 7.71 -7.04
CA ASP A 350 -43.93 6.37 -7.62
C ASP A 350 -43.89 5.28 -6.53
N LEU A 351 -43.13 5.52 -5.46
CA LEU A 351 -43.04 4.62 -4.33
C LEU A 351 -44.41 4.41 -3.66
N LYS A 352 -45.19 5.48 -3.43
CA LYS A 352 -46.56 5.36 -2.90
C LYS A 352 -47.46 4.55 -3.83
N ASN A 353 -47.32 4.73 -5.14
CA ASN A 353 -48.09 3.97 -6.12
C ASN A 353 -47.74 2.48 -6.13
N LEU A 354 -46.46 2.12 -5.99
CA LEU A 354 -46.03 0.73 -5.85
C LEU A 354 -46.58 0.09 -4.58
N LEU A 355 -46.46 0.77 -3.44
CA LEU A 355 -46.94 0.29 -2.14
C LEU A 355 -48.47 0.14 -2.13
N ALA A 356 -49.21 1.08 -2.72
CA ALA A 356 -50.67 1.01 -2.85
C ALA A 356 -51.13 -0.18 -3.71
N LYS A 357 -50.31 -0.62 -4.68
CA LYS A 357 -50.55 -1.83 -5.48
C LYS A 357 -50.14 -3.12 -4.75
N GLY A 358 -49.68 -3.04 -3.50
CA GLY A 358 -49.28 -4.17 -2.68
C GLY A 358 -47.88 -4.70 -2.96
N TRP A 359 -47.01 -3.92 -3.62
CA TRP A 359 -45.65 -4.34 -3.90
C TRP A 359 -44.81 -4.43 -2.61
N LYS A 360 -43.91 -5.40 -2.57
CA LYS A 360 -42.83 -5.48 -1.58
C LYS A 360 -41.69 -4.57 -2.08
N VAL A 361 -41.20 -3.67 -1.24
CA VAL A 361 -40.11 -2.76 -1.62
C VAL A 361 -38.90 -2.97 -0.72
N LEU A 362 -37.76 -3.27 -1.32
CA LEU A 362 -36.46 -3.35 -0.65
C LEU A 362 -35.62 -2.12 -1.03
N SER A 363 -35.19 -1.34 -0.05
CA SER A 363 -34.30 -0.21 -0.24
C SER A 363 -32.91 -0.53 0.32
N LEU A 364 -31.88 -0.35 -0.50
CA LEU A 364 -30.49 -0.67 -0.15
C LEU A 364 -29.66 0.61 0.04
N ALA A 365 -29.11 0.77 1.25
CA ALA A 365 -28.22 1.88 1.59
C ALA A 365 -26.82 1.37 1.98
N PRO A 366 -25.76 1.64 1.18
CA PRO A 366 -24.42 1.17 1.48
C PRO A 366 -23.75 1.94 2.64
N ARG A 367 -24.21 3.17 2.96
CA ARG A 367 -23.68 3.98 4.06
C ARG A 367 -24.74 4.24 5.14
N PRO A 368 -24.34 4.29 6.42
CA PRO A 368 -25.23 4.74 7.50
C PRO A 368 -25.73 6.19 7.33
N SER A 369 -25.01 7.05 6.61
CA SER A 369 -25.48 8.41 6.28
C SER A 369 -26.64 8.37 5.28
N GLU A 370 -26.48 7.61 4.20
CA GLU A 370 -27.51 7.43 3.16
C GLU A 370 -28.75 6.72 3.71
N GLU A 371 -28.56 5.74 4.60
CA GLU A 371 -29.66 5.09 5.31
C GLU A 371 -30.47 6.08 6.17
N ARG A 372 -29.79 6.93 6.95
CA ARG A 372 -30.47 7.96 7.76
C ARG A 372 -31.19 8.98 6.89
N GLU A 373 -30.59 9.36 5.75
CA GLU A 373 -31.21 10.28 4.80
C GLU A 373 -32.48 9.66 4.19
N LEU A 374 -32.42 8.42 3.70
CA LEU A 374 -33.58 7.72 3.14
C LEU A 374 -34.67 7.48 4.20
N SER A 375 -34.30 7.08 5.42
CA SER A 375 -35.24 6.90 6.53
C SER A 375 -35.92 8.22 6.92
N ALA A 376 -35.18 9.33 6.97
CA ALA A 376 -35.76 10.65 7.20
C ALA A 376 -36.75 11.04 6.09
N LEU A 377 -36.38 10.81 4.83
CA LEU A 377 -37.24 11.06 3.67
C LEU A 377 -38.51 10.19 3.71
N PHE A 378 -38.41 8.90 4.07
CA PHE A 378 -39.58 8.02 4.21
C PHE A 378 -40.52 8.50 5.32
N SER A 379 -39.98 8.91 6.46
CA SER A 379 -40.75 9.49 7.57
C SER A 379 -41.47 10.78 7.16
N ASP A 380 -40.75 11.72 6.52
CA ASP A 380 -41.29 13.02 6.08
C ASP A 380 -42.45 12.88 5.09
N PHE A 381 -42.41 11.87 4.22
CA PHE A 381 -43.45 11.59 3.24
C PHE A 381 -44.51 10.57 3.71
N HIS A 382 -44.43 10.12 4.97
CA HIS A 382 -45.32 9.14 5.60
C HIS A 382 -45.37 7.79 4.85
N ILE A 383 -44.22 7.27 4.45
CA ILE A 383 -44.07 5.96 3.83
C ILE A 383 -44.08 4.87 4.92
N PRO A 384 -44.86 3.78 4.76
CA PRO A 384 -44.91 2.70 5.75
C PRO A 384 -43.64 1.84 5.68
N GLU A 385 -42.87 1.80 6.77
CA GLU A 385 -41.63 1.03 6.91
C GLU A 385 -41.85 -0.31 7.65
N SER A 386 -41.02 -1.31 7.32
CA SER A 386 -41.00 -2.63 7.94
C SER A 386 -39.55 -3.10 8.16
N ARG A 387 -39.35 -3.99 9.15
CA ARG A 387 -38.07 -4.69 9.35
C ARG A 387 -37.94 -5.94 8.50
N THR A 388 -39.07 -6.45 8.02
CA THR A 388 -39.19 -7.66 7.19
C THR A 388 -39.86 -7.32 5.88
N LEU A 389 -39.46 -8.01 4.81
CA LEU A 389 -39.97 -7.78 3.45
C LEU A 389 -41.46 -8.14 3.36
N GLU A 390 -42.33 -7.12 3.41
CA GLU A 390 -43.79 -7.23 3.48
C GLU A 390 -44.47 -6.47 2.35
N ALA A 391 -45.63 -6.97 1.91
CA ALA A 391 -46.43 -6.32 0.88
C ALA A 391 -46.96 -4.96 1.35
N GLY A 392 -46.81 -3.92 0.52
CA GLY A 392 -47.27 -2.57 0.82
C GLY A 392 -46.40 -1.79 1.82
N LYS A 393 -45.20 -2.29 2.14
CA LYS A 393 -44.23 -1.62 3.01
C LYS A 393 -42.83 -1.57 2.40
N VAL A 394 -42.02 -0.61 2.84
CA VAL A 394 -40.60 -0.48 2.50
C VAL A 394 -39.75 -1.13 3.58
N THR A 395 -38.79 -1.96 3.17
CA THR A 395 -37.75 -2.51 4.05
C THR A 395 -36.42 -1.86 3.67
N LEU A 396 -35.86 -1.06 4.58
CA LEU A 396 -34.55 -0.43 4.39
C LEU A 396 -33.48 -1.28 5.07
N ILE A 397 -32.46 -1.69 4.32
CA ILE A 397 -31.34 -2.48 4.84
C ILE A 397 -30.00 -1.95 4.36
N HIS A 398 -28.94 -2.35 5.06
CA HIS A 398 -27.58 -2.18 4.61
C HIS A 398 -27.23 -3.19 3.52
N GLY A 399 -27.02 -2.70 2.30
CA GLY A 399 -26.61 -3.50 1.16
C GLY A 399 -26.14 -2.62 0.01
N LEU A 400 -25.48 -3.26 -0.95
CA LEU A 400 -24.98 -2.61 -2.16
C LEU A 400 -25.35 -3.47 -3.36
N LEU A 401 -25.94 -2.85 -4.37
CA LEU A 401 -26.15 -3.40 -5.70
C LEU A 401 -25.78 -2.32 -6.70
N SER A 402 -25.36 -2.74 -7.88
CA SER A 402 -24.93 -1.82 -8.93
C SER A 402 -26.08 -0.97 -9.47
N GLU A 403 -27.27 -1.55 -9.64
CA GLU A 403 -28.50 -0.86 -10.07
C GLU A 403 -29.76 -1.54 -9.47
N GLY A 404 -30.80 -0.76 -9.19
CA GLY A 404 -32.09 -1.30 -8.76
C GLY A 404 -32.88 -1.96 -9.89
N PHE A 405 -33.90 -2.72 -9.53
CA PHE A 405 -34.79 -3.37 -10.49
C PHE A 405 -36.18 -3.67 -9.93
N GLU A 406 -37.13 -3.93 -10.82
CA GLU A 406 -38.50 -4.36 -10.53
C GLU A 406 -38.75 -5.75 -11.12
N LEU A 407 -39.32 -6.67 -10.34
CA LEU A 407 -39.81 -7.97 -10.79
C LEU A 407 -41.34 -7.94 -10.75
N THR A 408 -41.97 -7.88 -11.92
CA THR A 408 -43.43 -7.74 -12.03
C THR A 408 -44.18 -8.95 -11.53
N ASP A 409 -43.63 -10.15 -11.73
CA ASP A 409 -44.26 -11.41 -11.31
C ASP A 409 -44.27 -11.58 -9.79
N ASP A 410 -43.25 -11.07 -9.10
CA ASP A 410 -43.07 -11.19 -7.65
C ASP A 410 -43.63 -9.98 -6.89
N THR A 411 -44.13 -8.98 -7.62
CA THR A 411 -44.52 -7.67 -7.09
C THR A 411 -43.42 -7.10 -6.17
N LEU A 412 -42.16 -7.23 -6.61
CA LEU A 412 -40.96 -6.85 -5.85
C LEU A 412 -40.25 -5.70 -6.55
N ALA A 413 -39.96 -4.63 -5.81
CA ALA A 413 -39.09 -3.55 -6.24
C ALA A 413 -37.86 -3.51 -5.35
N VAL A 414 -36.67 -3.51 -5.96
CA VAL A 414 -35.38 -3.30 -5.29
C VAL A 414 -34.83 -1.96 -5.74
N ILE A 415 -34.65 -1.06 -4.78
CA ILE A 415 -34.23 0.33 -5.02
C ILE A 415 -32.89 0.54 -4.32
N THR A 416 -31.88 0.96 -5.06
CA THR A 416 -30.59 1.34 -4.47
C THR A 416 -30.61 2.81 -4.06
N ALA A 417 -29.80 3.21 -3.08
CA ALA A 417 -29.61 4.63 -2.80
C ALA A 417 -29.09 5.40 -4.04
N GLY A 418 -28.44 4.74 -5.00
CA GLY A 418 -27.99 5.33 -6.26
C GLY A 418 -29.11 5.69 -7.24
N ASP A 419 -30.21 4.93 -7.20
CA ASP A 419 -31.41 5.21 -7.98
C ASP A 419 -32.12 6.46 -7.45
N VAL A 420 -32.06 6.70 -6.13
CA VAL A 420 -32.74 7.83 -5.47
C VAL A 420 -31.85 9.07 -5.39
N LEU A 421 -30.64 8.92 -4.83
CA LEU A 421 -29.72 10.01 -4.47
C LEU A 421 -28.73 10.36 -5.60
N GLY A 422 -28.74 9.62 -6.72
CA GLY A 422 -27.79 9.78 -7.81
C GLY A 422 -26.49 8.98 -7.63
N LYS A 423 -25.53 9.14 -8.55
CA LYS A 423 -24.35 8.24 -8.71
C LYS A 423 -23.72 7.77 -7.38
N GLN A 424 -23.90 6.48 -7.09
CA GLN A 424 -23.24 5.78 -5.99
C GLN A 424 -21.74 5.60 -6.27
N LYS A 425 -20.92 5.71 -5.21
CA LYS A 425 -19.52 5.29 -5.24
C LYS A 425 -19.46 3.76 -5.19
N VAL A 426 -18.99 3.12 -6.25
CA VAL A 426 -18.68 1.68 -6.32
C VAL A 426 -17.62 1.34 -5.27
N ARG A 427 -17.95 0.54 -4.26
CA ARG A 427 -17.00 0.13 -3.21
C ARG A 427 -16.29 -1.15 -3.63
N ARG A 428 -14.95 -1.08 -3.75
CA ARG A 428 -14.14 -2.31 -3.69
C ARG A 428 -14.14 -2.82 -2.25
N VAL A 429 -14.65 -4.02 -2.04
CA VAL A 429 -14.33 -4.82 -0.85
C VAL A 429 -13.02 -5.54 -1.14
N ARG A 430 -11.89 -4.88 -0.88
CA ARG A 430 -10.63 -5.58 -0.61
C ARG A 430 -10.01 -4.98 0.64
N SER A 431 -10.11 -5.71 1.74
CA SER A 431 -9.33 -5.46 2.94
C SER A 431 -7.96 -6.11 2.74
N GLY A 432 -7.04 -5.40 2.09
CA GLY A 432 -5.62 -5.79 2.11
C GLY A 432 -5.04 -5.60 3.52
N PRO A 433 -4.08 -6.43 3.97
CA PRO A 433 -3.44 -6.26 5.26
C PRO A 433 -2.79 -4.87 5.37
N LYS A 434 -2.91 -4.26 6.56
CA LYS A 434 -2.16 -3.05 6.90
C LYS A 434 -0.70 -3.44 7.09
N GLY A 435 0.12 -3.29 6.05
CA GLY A 435 1.57 -3.38 6.20
C GLY A 435 2.04 -2.41 7.28
N LYS A 436 2.53 -2.93 8.42
CA LYS A 436 3.17 -2.11 9.45
C LYS A 436 4.33 -1.36 8.81
N GLN A 437 4.51 -0.08 9.17
CA GLN A 437 5.67 0.71 8.73
C GLN A 437 6.98 -0.02 9.12
N ILE A 438 7.64 -0.60 8.12
CA ILE A 438 8.90 -1.33 8.30
C ILE A 438 10.01 -0.30 8.61
N ARG A 439 10.82 -0.58 9.63
CA ARG A 439 12.06 0.16 9.92
C ARG A 439 13.12 -0.26 8.91
N TYR A 440 13.14 0.38 7.73
CA TYR A 440 13.97 0.06 6.56
C TYR A 440 15.50 0.26 6.71
N PHE A 441 16.05 0.46 7.91
CA PHE A 441 17.46 0.86 8.10
C PHE A 441 18.42 -0.27 8.51
N SER A 442 18.15 -1.53 8.17
CA SER A 442 18.78 -2.64 8.87
C SER A 442 19.57 -3.69 8.10
N ASP A 443 19.68 -3.64 6.78
CA ASP A 443 20.47 -4.67 6.08
C ASP A 443 21.96 -4.31 6.13
N LEU A 444 22.72 -5.09 6.91
CA LEU A 444 24.17 -4.96 7.06
C LEU A 444 24.86 -6.15 6.39
N ASN A 445 25.59 -5.88 5.32
CA ASN A 445 26.34 -6.91 4.62
C ASN A 445 27.81 -6.86 5.02
N PRO A 446 28.51 -8.00 5.15
CA PRO A 446 29.94 -8.01 5.39
C PRO A 446 30.67 -7.13 4.37
N GLY A 447 31.43 -6.16 4.86
CA GLY A 447 32.09 -5.15 4.04
C GLY A 447 31.50 -3.75 4.16
N ASP A 448 30.27 -3.62 4.65
CA ASP A 448 29.62 -2.33 4.89
C ASP A 448 30.35 -1.50 5.95
N TYR A 449 30.32 -0.19 5.80
CA TYR A 449 30.80 0.73 6.83
C TYR A 449 29.71 0.91 7.90
N VAL A 450 30.13 0.94 9.15
CA VAL A 450 29.25 1.04 10.32
C VAL A 450 29.77 2.08 11.30
N VAL A 451 28.86 2.73 12.01
CA VAL A 451 29.15 3.67 13.09
C VAL A 451 28.84 2.99 14.42
N GLN A 452 29.86 2.79 15.25
CA GLN A 452 29.68 2.35 16.64
C GLN A 452 29.77 3.56 17.56
N ALA A 453 28.78 3.73 18.45
CA ALA A 453 28.60 4.98 19.22
C ALA A 453 29.82 5.45 20.04
N THR A 454 30.74 4.55 20.42
CA THR A 454 31.91 4.81 21.27
C THR A 454 33.23 4.91 20.48
N HIS A 455 33.42 4.07 19.46
CA HIS A 455 34.67 3.91 18.74
C HIS A 455 34.65 4.56 17.34
N GLY A 456 33.47 4.94 16.84
CA GLY A 456 33.30 5.63 15.57
C GLY A 456 33.16 4.70 14.37
N ILE A 457 33.58 5.19 13.21
CA ILE A 457 33.39 4.52 11.91
C ILE A 457 34.36 3.34 11.76
N GLY A 458 33.80 2.15 11.55
CA GLY A 458 34.50 0.90 11.27
C GLY A 458 33.90 0.18 10.05
N LYS A 459 34.46 -0.97 9.71
CA LYS A 459 34.00 -1.86 8.64
C LYS A 459 33.44 -3.15 9.25
N TYR A 460 32.20 -3.48 8.95
CA TYR A 460 31.55 -4.69 9.46
C TYR A 460 32.11 -5.94 8.74
N LEU A 461 32.46 -6.98 9.52
CA LEU A 461 33.06 -8.22 9.01
C LEU A 461 32.17 -9.46 9.19
N GLY A 462 30.95 -9.32 9.72
CA GLY A 462 30.08 -10.44 10.04
C GLY A 462 29.94 -10.73 11.54
N ILE A 463 29.10 -11.71 11.86
CA ILE A 463 28.96 -12.27 13.20
C ILE A 463 29.95 -13.44 13.36
N ARG A 464 30.61 -13.52 14.51
CA ARG A 464 31.49 -14.63 14.88
C ARG A 464 31.13 -15.15 16.27
N THR A 465 30.98 -16.45 16.38
CA THR A 465 30.88 -17.13 17.67
C THR A 465 32.30 -17.28 18.23
N ILE A 466 32.53 -16.76 19.44
CA ILE A 466 33.82 -16.82 20.13
C ILE A 466 33.61 -17.59 21.41
N GLU A 467 34.50 -18.56 21.66
CA GLU A 467 34.57 -19.28 22.92
C GLU A 467 35.47 -18.52 23.91
N LEU A 468 34.91 -18.13 25.05
CA LEU A 468 35.65 -17.49 26.15
C LEU A 468 35.41 -18.27 27.44
N SER A 469 36.47 -18.88 27.97
CA SER A 469 36.41 -19.68 29.22
C SER A 469 35.38 -20.84 29.15
N GLY A 470 35.28 -21.51 27.99
CA GLY A 470 34.36 -22.62 27.77
C GLY A 470 32.91 -22.22 27.44
N ILE A 471 32.64 -20.92 27.22
CA ILE A 471 31.30 -20.39 26.92
C ILE A 471 31.31 -19.77 25.53
N HIS A 472 30.35 -20.18 24.70
CA HIS A 472 30.12 -19.70 23.36
C HIS A 472 29.22 -18.48 23.37
N ARG A 473 29.65 -17.40 22.70
CA ARG A 473 28.85 -16.20 22.49
C ARG A 473 29.07 -15.62 21.11
N ASP A 474 28.02 -15.04 20.56
CA ASP A 474 28.13 -14.30 19.31
C ASP A 474 28.62 -12.87 19.53
N TYR A 475 29.57 -12.47 18.69
CA TYR A 475 30.08 -11.11 18.61
C TYR A 475 29.99 -10.59 17.19
N ILE A 476 29.57 -9.34 17.07
CA ILE A 476 29.65 -8.58 15.84
C ILE A 476 31.09 -8.11 15.67
N THR A 477 31.74 -8.52 14.59
CA THR A 477 33.14 -8.15 14.33
C THR A 477 33.20 -6.88 13.49
N ILE A 478 33.89 -5.87 14.00
CA ILE A 478 34.08 -4.58 13.33
C ILE A 478 35.58 -4.30 13.21
N GLN A 479 36.04 -4.01 12.00
CA GLN A 479 37.42 -3.64 11.71
C GLN A 479 37.59 -2.12 11.69
N TYR A 480 38.60 -1.64 12.40
CA TYR A 480 38.99 -0.24 12.49
C TYR A 480 40.28 0.02 11.70
N ALA A 481 40.76 1.27 11.73
CA ALA A 481 42.06 1.61 11.13
C ALA A 481 43.18 0.73 11.71
N GLY A 482 44.21 0.45 10.91
CA GLY A 482 45.32 -0.43 11.33
C GLY A 482 44.99 -1.92 11.40
N ASN A 483 43.81 -2.36 10.93
CA ASN A 483 43.28 -3.73 11.03
C ASN A 483 42.91 -4.17 12.47
N ASP A 484 42.81 -3.23 13.41
CA ASP A 484 42.30 -3.50 14.74
C ASP A 484 40.85 -4.00 14.67
N LYS A 485 40.50 -4.99 15.50
CA LYS A 485 39.16 -5.60 15.50
C LYS A 485 38.48 -5.38 16.85
N LEU A 486 37.27 -4.84 16.80
CA LEU A 486 36.34 -4.80 17.92
C LEU A 486 35.36 -5.98 17.79
N TYR A 487 35.26 -6.77 18.85
CA TYR A 487 34.22 -7.78 19.02
C TYR A 487 33.13 -7.21 19.90
N LEU A 488 32.05 -6.73 19.28
CA LEU A 488 30.92 -6.11 19.97
C LEU A 488 29.90 -7.20 20.37
N PRO A 489 29.54 -7.33 21.66
CA PRO A 489 28.49 -8.25 22.07
C PRO A 489 27.15 -7.92 21.37
N VAL A 490 26.39 -8.94 20.99
CA VAL A 490 25.10 -8.79 20.29
C VAL A 490 24.06 -8.01 21.10
N GLU A 491 24.16 -8.00 22.43
CA GLU A 491 23.28 -7.23 23.32
C GLU A 491 23.48 -5.71 23.16
N LYS A 492 24.65 -5.30 22.67
CA LYS A 492 25.01 -3.89 22.42
C LYS A 492 24.81 -3.48 20.97
N ILE A 493 24.09 -4.28 20.18
CA ILE A 493 23.81 -4.00 18.77
C ILE A 493 23.07 -2.68 18.53
N SER A 494 22.27 -2.21 19.49
CA SER A 494 21.62 -0.89 19.42
C SER A 494 22.59 0.29 19.37
N SER A 495 23.87 0.08 19.71
CA SER A 495 24.93 1.07 19.58
C SER A 495 25.59 1.11 18.20
N LEU A 496 25.13 0.27 17.27
CA LEU A 496 25.67 0.09 15.93
C LEU A 496 24.67 0.54 14.87
N GLU A 497 25.12 1.41 13.97
CA GLU A 497 24.31 1.93 12.86
C GLU A 497 25.06 1.78 11.54
N LYS A 498 24.34 1.64 10.42
CA LYS A 498 24.96 1.63 9.09
C LYS A 498 25.47 3.04 8.76
N TYR A 499 26.72 3.14 8.31
CA TYR A 499 27.25 4.42 7.86
C TYR A 499 26.74 4.75 6.46
N ILE A 500 26.03 5.88 6.34
CA ILE A 500 25.59 6.45 5.08
C ILE A 500 26.33 7.78 4.90
N GLY A 501 27.29 7.80 3.97
CA GLY A 501 28.17 8.93 3.69
C GLY A 501 27.86 9.65 2.36
N PRO A 502 28.63 10.70 2.03
CA PRO A 502 28.55 11.35 0.72
C PRO A 502 28.92 10.43 -0.44
N GLU A 503 28.26 10.60 -1.60
CA GLU A 503 28.49 9.79 -2.80
C GLU A 503 29.95 9.87 -3.28
N GLY A 504 30.57 8.70 -3.51
CA GLY A 504 31.93 8.59 -4.06
C GLY A 504 33.08 8.77 -3.06
N GLU A 505 32.79 9.06 -1.78
CA GLU A 505 33.79 9.18 -0.73
C GLU A 505 33.80 7.95 0.18
N THR A 506 34.95 7.26 0.27
CA THR A 506 35.16 6.23 1.27
C THR A 506 35.45 6.88 2.62
N PRO A 507 34.74 6.51 3.70
CA PRO A 507 34.98 7.11 5.00
C PRO A 507 36.34 6.72 5.53
N LYS A 508 36.99 7.66 6.24
CA LYS A 508 38.20 7.33 7.00
C LYS A 508 37.80 6.51 8.22
N LEU A 509 38.34 5.30 8.32
CA LEU A 509 38.18 4.46 9.51
C LEU A 509 38.83 5.15 10.71
N HIS A 510 38.18 5.06 11.87
CA HIS A 510 38.72 5.59 13.11
C HIS A 510 39.68 4.59 13.76
N ASP A 511 40.60 5.07 14.60
CA ASP A 511 41.44 4.21 15.45
C ASP A 511 40.73 3.93 16.78
N MET A 512 40.81 2.69 17.27
CA MET A 512 40.18 2.29 18.53
C MET A 512 40.77 3.07 19.72
N GLY A 513 39.91 3.74 20.49
CA GLY A 513 40.32 4.53 21.66
C GLY A 513 40.87 5.93 21.35
N SER A 514 40.88 6.37 20.08
CA SER A 514 41.35 7.70 19.71
C SER A 514 40.38 8.81 20.13
N SER A 515 40.91 9.97 20.54
CA SER A 515 40.10 11.16 20.84
C SER A 515 39.46 11.80 19.59
N ALA A 516 39.80 11.32 18.40
CA ALA A 516 39.31 11.84 17.12
C ALA A 516 37.79 11.71 17.00
N TRP A 517 37.23 10.54 17.32
CA TRP A 517 35.77 10.32 17.31
C TRP A 517 35.06 11.23 18.31
N THR A 518 35.59 11.32 19.53
CA THR A 518 35.01 12.16 20.59
C THR A 518 34.97 13.63 20.20
N LYS A 519 36.04 14.13 19.54
CA LYS A 519 36.10 15.50 19.00
C LYS A 519 35.12 15.71 17.84
N ALA A 520 35.03 14.77 16.91
CA ALA A 520 34.08 14.83 15.79
C ALA A 520 32.63 14.87 16.31
N ARG A 521 32.28 14.00 17.24
CA ARG A 521 30.97 13.95 17.89
C ARG A 521 30.65 15.24 18.66
N ALA A 522 31.61 15.79 19.41
CA ALA A 522 31.41 17.06 20.13
C ALA A 522 31.17 18.24 19.19
N LYS A 523 31.93 18.32 18.07
CA LYS A 523 31.75 19.34 17.03
C LYS A 523 30.37 19.23 16.37
N ALA A 524 29.98 18.02 15.98
CA ALA A 524 28.68 17.75 15.39
C ALA A 524 27.54 18.10 16.37
N LYS A 525 27.66 17.69 17.64
CA LYS A 525 26.68 17.99 18.70
C LYS A 525 26.42 19.49 18.83
N LYS A 526 27.48 20.31 18.90
CA LYS A 526 27.33 21.78 18.99
C LYS A 526 26.58 22.35 17.79
N SER A 527 26.91 21.90 16.58
CA SER A 527 26.23 22.35 15.37
C SER A 527 24.76 21.91 15.31
N ILE A 528 24.47 20.72 15.83
CA ILE A 528 23.13 20.16 15.95
C ILE A 528 22.29 20.94 16.97
N GLU A 529 22.86 21.29 18.13
CA GLU A 529 22.19 22.14 19.14
C GLU A 529 21.83 23.51 18.56
N GLU A 530 22.76 24.17 17.86
CA GLU A 530 22.50 25.45 17.17
C GLU A 530 21.40 25.34 16.10
N LEU A 531 21.33 24.22 15.39
CA LEU A 531 20.28 23.95 14.40
C LEU A 531 18.92 23.71 15.08
N ALA A 532 18.91 22.91 16.15
CA ALA A 532 17.71 22.59 16.92
C ALA A 532 17.09 23.86 17.53
N GLU A 533 17.91 24.76 18.08
CA GLU A 533 17.44 26.06 18.58
C GLU A 533 16.78 26.90 17.47
N LYS A 534 17.41 26.98 16.29
CA LYS A 534 16.83 27.68 15.13
C LYS A 534 15.50 27.09 14.69
N LEU A 535 15.38 25.76 14.66
CA LEU A 535 14.15 25.06 14.30
C LEU A 535 13.04 25.30 15.34
N LEU A 536 13.38 25.20 16.64
CA LEU A 536 12.45 25.43 17.73
C LEU A 536 11.97 26.89 17.77
N ALA A 537 12.83 27.85 17.44
CA ALA A 537 12.46 29.26 17.35
C ALA A 537 11.42 29.52 16.25
N VAL A 538 11.51 28.82 15.12
CA VAL A 538 10.49 28.88 14.04
C VAL A 538 9.17 28.30 14.53
N TYR A 539 9.19 27.17 15.25
CA TYR A 539 8.00 26.56 15.83
C TYR A 539 7.36 27.43 16.93
N ALA A 540 8.17 28.00 17.82
CA ALA A 540 7.72 28.90 18.88
C ALA A 540 7.01 30.13 18.31
N LYS A 541 7.60 30.73 17.28
CA LYS A 541 6.98 31.85 16.57
C LYS A 541 5.60 31.47 16.02
N ARG A 542 5.42 30.23 15.57
CA ARG A 542 4.16 29.72 15.02
C ARG A 542 3.09 29.46 16.08
N GLU A 543 3.43 28.88 17.23
CA GLU A 543 2.47 28.70 18.34
C GLU A 543 1.99 30.02 18.95
N ILE A 544 2.86 31.04 18.96
CA ILE A 544 2.51 32.38 19.45
C ILE A 544 1.69 33.15 18.41
N THR A 545 1.83 32.79 17.12
CA THR A 545 1.07 33.43 16.04
C THR A 545 -0.38 32.96 16.13
N GLN A 546 -1.30 33.90 16.39
CA GLN A 546 -2.72 33.63 16.33
C GLN A 546 -3.11 33.30 14.88
N GLY A 547 -3.64 32.10 14.66
CA GLY A 547 -4.09 31.61 13.37
C GLY A 547 -5.60 31.66 13.21
N ILE A 548 -6.09 30.84 12.29
CA ILE A 548 -7.52 30.72 11.98
C ILE A 548 -7.99 29.36 12.49
N ALA A 549 -8.98 29.35 13.39
CA ALA A 549 -9.70 28.14 13.75
C ALA A 549 -10.91 27.99 12.82
N PHE A 550 -10.81 27.08 11.85
CA PHE A 550 -11.92 26.77 10.94
C PHE A 550 -13.07 26.09 11.69
N ALA A 551 -14.30 26.25 11.18
CA ALA A 551 -15.48 25.65 11.79
C ALA A 551 -15.51 24.12 11.58
N PRO A 552 -16.17 23.35 12.47
CA PRO A 552 -16.47 21.93 12.24
C PRO A 552 -17.21 21.71 10.91
N ASP A 553 -17.12 20.49 10.38
CA ASP A 553 -17.75 20.14 9.09
C ASP A 553 -19.27 20.37 9.09
N THR A 554 -19.76 21.05 8.06
CA THR A 554 -21.19 21.31 7.83
C THR A 554 -21.85 20.17 7.04
N ALA A 555 -23.18 20.24 6.85
CA ALA A 555 -23.89 19.27 6.01
C ALA A 555 -23.41 19.34 4.54
N GLU A 556 -23.17 20.56 4.05
CA GLU A 556 -22.66 20.84 2.70
C GLU A 556 -21.26 20.26 2.50
N GLN A 557 -20.39 20.30 3.53
CA GLN A 557 -19.07 19.65 3.48
C GLN A 557 -19.21 18.13 3.27
N ARG A 558 -20.15 17.49 3.99
CA ARG A 558 -20.38 16.04 3.85
C ARG A 558 -20.93 15.71 2.47
N GLU A 559 -21.88 16.51 1.98
CA GLU A 559 -22.43 16.35 0.64
C GLU A 559 -21.34 16.50 -0.46
N PHE A 560 -20.45 17.49 -0.34
CA PHE A 560 -19.30 17.64 -1.24
C PHE A 560 -18.37 16.42 -1.24
N GLU A 561 -18.19 15.79 -0.08
CA GLU A 561 -17.37 14.58 0.06
C GLU A 561 -18.07 13.35 -0.49
N ASP A 562 -19.38 13.26 -0.31
CA ASP A 562 -20.21 12.16 -0.80
C ASP A 562 -20.36 12.17 -2.33
N THR A 563 -20.36 13.35 -2.96
CA THR A 563 -20.39 13.51 -4.43
C THR A 563 -19.10 13.11 -5.14
N PHE A 564 -18.01 12.81 -4.41
CA PHE A 564 -16.79 12.32 -5.02
C PHE A 564 -17.08 10.99 -5.76
N PRO A 565 -16.67 10.78 -7.03
CA PRO A 565 -17.09 9.58 -7.77
C PRO A 565 -16.30 8.31 -7.43
N TYR A 566 -15.22 8.42 -6.65
CA TYR A 566 -14.33 7.31 -6.31
C TYR A 566 -14.37 7.00 -4.81
N VAL A 567 -14.12 5.76 -4.43
CA VAL A 567 -13.98 5.39 -3.01
C VAL A 567 -12.61 5.75 -2.49
N GLU A 568 -12.61 6.44 -1.36
CA GLU A 568 -11.40 6.86 -0.66
C GLU A 568 -10.67 5.67 -0.04
N THR A 569 -9.35 5.69 -0.08
CA THR A 569 -8.51 4.70 0.63
C THR A 569 -8.45 5.00 2.12
N THR A 570 -8.12 4.00 2.95
CA THR A 570 -7.91 4.20 4.40
C THR A 570 -6.90 5.31 4.68
N ASP A 571 -5.79 5.34 3.93
CA ASP A 571 -4.76 6.38 4.05
C ASP A 571 -5.30 7.77 3.69
N GLN A 572 -6.14 7.88 2.65
CA GLN A 572 -6.78 9.15 2.28
C GLN A 572 -7.71 9.63 3.40
N LEU A 573 -8.52 8.75 4.00
CA LEU A 573 -9.42 9.11 5.09
C LEU A 573 -8.65 9.60 6.32
N LEU A 574 -7.58 8.90 6.72
CA LEU A 574 -6.68 9.33 7.80
C LEU A 574 -6.05 10.69 7.49
N ALA A 575 -5.65 10.90 6.23
CA ALA A 575 -5.04 12.16 5.81
C ALA A 575 -6.01 13.34 5.85
N ILE A 576 -7.24 13.13 5.37
CA ILE A 576 -8.32 14.12 5.39
C ILE A 576 -8.65 14.50 6.83
N ASP A 577 -8.83 13.52 7.71
CA ASP A 577 -9.13 13.75 9.13
C ASP A 577 -8.00 14.53 9.83
N ALA A 578 -6.73 14.15 9.60
CA ALA A 578 -5.57 14.84 10.17
C ALA A 578 -5.50 16.31 9.74
N ILE A 579 -5.70 16.60 8.45
CA ILE A 579 -5.69 17.97 7.90
C ILE A 579 -6.85 18.78 8.47
N LYS A 580 -8.08 18.25 8.46
CA LYS A 580 -9.26 18.97 8.98
C LYS A 580 -9.12 19.30 10.47
N LYS A 581 -8.66 18.33 11.28
CA LYS A 581 -8.39 18.56 12.71
C LYS A 581 -7.28 19.58 12.96
N ALA A 582 -6.30 19.69 12.05
CA ALA A 582 -5.29 20.73 12.14
C ALA A 582 -5.87 22.11 11.80
N MET A 583 -6.73 22.21 10.78
CA MET A 583 -7.44 23.44 10.41
C MET A 583 -8.40 23.94 11.51
N GLU A 584 -8.97 23.04 12.32
CA GLU A 584 -9.87 23.44 13.42
C GLU A 584 -9.13 24.05 14.64
N LYS A 585 -7.79 24.00 14.66
CA LYS A 585 -6.99 24.54 15.77
C LYS A 585 -6.76 26.05 15.60
N PRO A 586 -6.61 26.81 16.71
CA PRO A 586 -6.36 28.26 16.65
C PRO A 586 -4.94 28.65 16.20
N MET A 587 -4.09 27.67 15.90
CA MET A 587 -2.71 27.88 15.48
C MET A 587 -2.58 27.58 13.97
N PRO A 588 -1.84 28.39 13.19
CA PRO A 588 -1.76 28.21 11.74
C PRO A 588 -1.24 26.81 11.38
N MET A 589 -1.90 26.12 10.45
CA MET A 589 -1.44 24.86 9.89
C MET A 589 -0.29 25.08 8.89
N ASP A 590 0.72 24.21 8.86
CA ASP A 590 1.74 24.06 7.81
C ASP A 590 2.04 22.57 7.73
N MET A 591 1.34 21.92 6.80
CA MET A 591 1.32 20.48 6.66
C MET A 591 1.81 20.06 5.28
N LEU A 592 2.58 18.96 5.24
CA LEU A 592 3.00 18.31 4.01
C LEU A 592 2.18 17.04 3.78
N LEU A 593 1.40 17.02 2.70
CA LEU A 593 0.75 15.82 2.18
C LEU A 593 1.65 15.16 1.13
N CYS A 594 2.18 14.00 1.48
CA CYS A 594 2.96 13.15 0.59
C CYS A 594 2.12 11.98 0.10
N GLY A 595 2.32 11.61 -1.15
CA GLY A 595 1.75 10.40 -1.72
C GLY A 595 2.08 10.34 -3.19
N ASP A 596 2.04 9.17 -3.81
CA ASP A 596 2.43 9.06 -5.22
C ASP A 596 1.51 9.86 -6.15
N VAL A 597 2.00 10.14 -7.36
CA VAL A 597 1.21 10.84 -8.37
C VAL A 597 -0.04 10.02 -8.67
N GLY A 598 -1.23 10.60 -8.62
CA GLY A 598 -2.50 9.87 -8.84
C GLY A 598 -3.13 9.25 -7.59
N PHE A 599 -2.55 9.42 -6.40
CA PHE A 599 -3.08 8.87 -5.14
C PHE A 599 -4.15 9.76 -4.49
N GLY A 600 -4.81 10.62 -5.27
CA GLY A 600 -5.87 11.49 -4.75
C GLY A 600 -5.42 12.66 -3.88
N LYS A 601 -4.13 13.07 -3.91
CA LYS A 601 -3.65 14.28 -3.19
C LYS A 601 -4.50 15.52 -3.48
N THR A 602 -4.89 15.69 -4.75
CA THR A 602 -5.74 16.79 -5.19
C THR A 602 -7.11 16.76 -4.53
N GLU A 603 -7.72 15.58 -4.34
CA GLU A 603 -9.02 15.45 -3.67
C GLU A 603 -8.92 15.84 -2.19
N VAL A 604 -7.84 15.42 -1.51
CA VAL A 604 -7.59 15.84 -0.11
C VAL A 604 -7.44 17.35 -0.01
N ALA A 605 -6.72 17.98 -0.95
CA ALA A 605 -6.57 19.43 -1.00
C ALA A 605 -7.90 20.15 -1.32
N MET A 606 -8.72 19.61 -2.22
CA MET A 606 -10.05 20.15 -2.54
C MET A 606 -10.96 20.17 -1.30
N ARG A 607 -10.95 19.13 -0.47
CA ARG A 607 -11.75 19.08 0.77
C ARG A 607 -11.31 20.13 1.78
N ALA A 608 -9.99 20.34 1.93
CA ALA A 608 -9.46 21.41 2.77
C ALA A 608 -9.86 22.80 2.25
N VAL A 609 -9.77 23.02 0.93
CA VAL A 609 -10.23 24.26 0.30
C VAL A 609 -11.73 24.47 0.49
N PHE A 610 -12.55 23.44 0.32
CA PHE A 610 -14.00 23.53 0.53
C PHE A 610 -14.33 23.90 1.98
N LYS A 611 -13.69 23.28 2.97
CA LYS A 611 -13.86 23.61 4.40
C LYS A 611 -13.49 25.07 4.72
N CYS A 612 -12.41 25.57 4.10
CA CYS A 612 -11.99 26.96 4.21
C CYS A 612 -13.08 27.93 3.73
N ILE A 613 -13.69 27.62 2.59
CA ILE A 613 -14.75 28.44 1.97
C ILE A 613 -16.03 28.39 2.79
N MET A 614 -16.45 27.20 3.24
CA MET A 614 -17.63 27.05 4.10
C MET A 614 -17.48 27.78 5.44
N SER A 615 -16.25 28.01 5.89
CA SER A 615 -15.96 28.84 7.07
C SER A 615 -15.92 30.35 6.77
N GLY A 616 -16.21 30.78 5.53
CA GLY A 616 -16.26 32.18 5.12
C GLY A 616 -14.91 32.81 4.75
N TYR A 617 -13.91 32.00 4.39
CA TYR A 617 -12.58 32.44 3.96
C TYR A 617 -12.32 32.13 2.49
N GLN A 618 -11.35 32.83 1.90
CA GLN A 618 -10.87 32.63 0.54
C GLN A 618 -9.62 31.74 0.55
N ALA A 619 -9.37 31.04 -0.57
CA ALA A 619 -8.22 30.16 -0.71
C ALA A 619 -7.39 30.45 -1.97
N PHE A 620 -6.09 30.20 -1.88
CA PHE A 620 -5.18 30.22 -3.02
C PHE A 620 -4.63 28.82 -3.29
N VAL A 621 -4.59 28.43 -4.56
CA VAL A 621 -3.92 27.20 -5.02
C VAL A 621 -2.79 27.59 -5.96
N LEU A 622 -1.56 27.38 -5.51
CA LEU A 622 -0.35 27.76 -6.21
C LEU A 622 0.23 26.55 -6.95
N CYS A 623 0.35 26.68 -8.28
CA CYS A 623 0.88 25.65 -9.17
C CYS A 623 2.18 26.11 -9.84
N PRO A 624 3.14 25.22 -10.13
CA PRO A 624 4.44 25.62 -10.68
C PRO A 624 4.37 25.95 -12.17
N THR A 625 3.43 25.34 -12.90
CA THR A 625 3.27 25.52 -14.35
C THR A 625 1.85 25.95 -14.70
N THR A 626 1.72 26.56 -15.87
CA THR A 626 0.45 27.01 -16.45
C THR A 626 -0.48 25.84 -16.76
N VAL A 627 0.07 24.72 -17.24
CA VAL A 627 -0.66 23.47 -17.50
C VAL A 627 -1.28 22.91 -16.23
N LEU A 628 -0.52 22.81 -15.13
CA LEU A 628 -1.06 22.36 -13.85
C LEU A 628 -2.11 23.31 -13.29
N ALA A 629 -1.93 24.62 -13.43
CA ALA A 629 -2.93 25.60 -13.00
C ALA A 629 -4.26 25.43 -13.74
N GLU A 630 -4.23 25.21 -15.06
CA GLU A 630 -5.44 24.93 -15.85
C GLU A 630 -6.07 23.58 -15.49
N GLN A 631 -5.26 22.55 -15.27
CA GLN A 631 -5.75 21.23 -14.86
C GLN A 631 -6.47 21.30 -13.51
N HIS A 632 -5.85 21.94 -12.50
CA HIS A 632 -6.48 22.17 -11.21
C HIS A 632 -7.74 23.03 -11.35
N TYR A 633 -7.70 24.10 -12.13
CA TYR A 633 -8.88 24.93 -12.36
C TYR A 633 -10.05 24.14 -12.94
N LYS A 634 -9.81 23.31 -13.96
CA LYS A 634 -10.84 22.44 -14.54
C LYS A 634 -11.41 21.48 -13.50
N ASN A 635 -10.54 20.75 -12.78
CA ASN A 635 -10.99 19.76 -11.79
C ASN A 635 -11.75 20.40 -10.62
N PHE A 636 -11.27 21.54 -10.11
CA PHE A 636 -11.93 22.28 -9.03
C PHE A 636 -13.29 22.82 -9.48
N LYS A 637 -13.35 23.35 -10.71
CA LYS A 637 -14.60 23.83 -11.30
C LYS A 637 -15.63 22.70 -11.44
N GLU A 638 -15.24 21.58 -12.03
CA GLU A 638 -16.12 20.41 -12.18
C GLU A 638 -16.65 19.87 -10.84
N ARG A 639 -15.85 19.94 -9.76
CA ARG A 639 -16.24 19.45 -8.42
C ARG A 639 -17.04 20.45 -7.59
N MET A 640 -16.75 21.76 -7.68
CA MET A 640 -17.26 22.77 -6.73
C MET A 640 -18.31 23.72 -7.32
N GLU A 641 -18.46 23.80 -8.65
CA GLU A 641 -19.39 24.75 -9.29
C GLU A 641 -20.86 24.46 -8.91
N SER A 642 -21.25 23.20 -8.69
CA SER A 642 -22.59 22.81 -8.23
C SER A 642 -22.92 23.30 -6.82
N PHE A 643 -21.91 23.65 -6.02
CA PHE A 643 -22.05 24.14 -4.65
C PHE A 643 -22.00 25.68 -4.58
N GLY A 644 -22.04 26.37 -5.72
CA GLY A 644 -22.03 27.83 -5.79
C GLY A 644 -20.68 28.50 -5.51
N VAL A 645 -19.59 27.72 -5.46
CA VAL A 645 -18.23 28.23 -5.25
C VAL A 645 -17.70 28.89 -6.52
N ARG A 646 -17.22 30.13 -6.41
CA ARG A 646 -16.68 30.90 -7.53
C ARG A 646 -15.16 30.79 -7.60
N LEU A 647 -14.67 30.31 -8.74
CA LEU A 647 -13.26 30.01 -8.98
C LEU A 647 -12.74 30.82 -10.17
N ALA A 648 -11.48 31.23 -10.14
CA ALA A 648 -10.80 31.79 -11.30
C ALA A 648 -9.38 31.25 -11.46
N VAL A 649 -8.91 31.22 -12.71
CA VAL A 649 -7.52 30.89 -13.05
C VAL A 649 -6.72 32.16 -13.34
N LEU A 650 -5.58 32.31 -12.68
CA LEU A 650 -4.65 33.42 -12.88
C LEU A 650 -3.28 32.91 -13.33
N ASN A 651 -3.05 33.00 -14.64
CA ASN A 651 -1.81 32.57 -15.26
C ASN A 651 -1.36 33.58 -16.35
N ARG A 652 -0.41 33.17 -17.20
CA ARG A 652 0.11 34.05 -18.27
C ARG A 652 -0.84 34.20 -19.46
N PHE A 653 -1.75 33.26 -19.66
CA PHE A 653 -2.73 33.28 -20.75
C PHE A 653 -3.96 34.11 -20.40
N THR A 654 -4.21 34.36 -19.10
CA THR A 654 -5.26 35.27 -18.64
C THR A 654 -5.05 36.67 -19.22
N THR A 655 -6.06 37.17 -19.93
CA THR A 655 -6.03 38.47 -20.60
C THR A 655 -6.00 39.62 -19.59
N ALA A 656 -5.57 40.82 -20.02
CA ALA A 656 -5.54 41.98 -19.13
C ALA A 656 -6.92 42.35 -18.56
N LYS A 657 -7.98 42.15 -19.36
CA LYS A 657 -9.37 42.39 -18.95
C LYS A 657 -9.79 41.42 -17.84
N GLU A 658 -9.50 40.13 -18.00
CA GLU A 658 -9.81 39.11 -17.00
C GLU A 658 -9.02 39.29 -15.72
N LYS A 659 -7.72 39.65 -15.81
CA LYS A 659 -6.89 39.93 -14.63
C LYS A 659 -7.48 41.03 -13.76
N ASN A 660 -7.90 42.13 -14.37
CA ASN A 660 -8.50 43.25 -13.64
C ASN A 660 -9.82 42.86 -12.98
N ARG A 661 -10.65 42.03 -13.64
CA ARG A 661 -11.87 41.48 -13.05
C ARG A 661 -11.54 40.63 -11.81
N ILE A 662 -10.58 39.70 -11.93
CA ILE A 662 -10.17 38.82 -10.82
C ILE A 662 -9.68 39.64 -9.63
N TYR A 663 -8.89 40.70 -9.85
CA TYR A 663 -8.42 41.55 -8.74
C TYR A 663 -9.58 42.21 -7.99
N GLN A 664 -10.56 42.77 -8.71
CA GLN A 664 -11.74 43.39 -8.11
C GLN A 664 -12.63 42.40 -7.37
N GLU A 665 -12.85 41.21 -7.95
CA GLU A 665 -13.69 40.16 -7.34
C GLU A 665 -13.03 39.55 -6.10
N MET A 666 -11.70 39.43 -6.07
CA MET A 666 -10.95 39.00 -4.87
C MET A 666 -11.04 40.01 -3.73
N GLU A 667 -10.91 41.30 -4.05
CA GLU A 667 -10.91 42.39 -3.06
C GLU A 667 -12.30 42.61 -2.47
N SER A 668 -13.35 42.52 -3.28
CA SER A 668 -14.75 42.58 -2.81
C SER A 668 -15.16 41.34 -2.00
N GLY A 669 -14.47 40.22 -2.19
CA GLY A 669 -14.78 38.91 -1.60
C GLY A 669 -15.88 38.16 -2.34
N THR A 670 -16.19 38.53 -3.59
CA THR A 670 -17.13 37.79 -4.44
C THR A 670 -16.50 36.58 -5.11
N LEU A 671 -15.17 36.45 -5.10
CA LEU A 671 -14.44 35.29 -5.63
C LEU A 671 -13.86 34.48 -4.48
N ASP A 672 -14.10 33.18 -4.45
CA ASP A 672 -13.73 32.32 -3.31
C ASP A 672 -12.33 31.72 -3.46
N VAL A 673 -11.97 31.30 -4.67
CA VAL A 673 -10.70 30.61 -4.95
C VAL A 673 -10.00 31.17 -6.17
N VAL A 674 -8.69 31.41 -6.04
CA VAL A 674 -7.81 31.67 -7.19
C VAL A 674 -6.79 30.55 -7.32
N ILE A 675 -6.77 29.95 -8.50
CA ILE A 675 -5.82 28.90 -8.88
C ILE A 675 -4.85 29.51 -9.89
N GLY A 676 -3.54 29.35 -9.70
CA GLY A 676 -2.62 29.99 -10.63
C GLY A 676 -1.16 29.75 -10.36
N THR A 677 -0.34 30.32 -11.22
CA THR A 677 1.12 30.26 -11.08
C THR A 677 1.61 31.32 -10.10
N HIS A 678 2.90 31.64 -10.12
CA HIS A 678 3.48 32.75 -9.38
C HIS A 678 2.76 34.11 -9.58
N ALA A 679 1.89 34.24 -10.59
CA ALA A 679 1.01 35.37 -10.79
C ALA A 679 0.04 35.62 -9.60
N VAL A 680 -0.35 34.57 -8.86
CA VAL A 680 -1.20 34.67 -7.66
C VAL A 680 -0.48 35.40 -6.52
N LEU A 681 0.85 35.29 -6.46
CA LEU A 681 1.70 35.96 -5.46
C LEU A 681 2.00 37.43 -5.82
N ASN A 682 1.37 37.97 -6.86
CA ASN A 682 1.56 39.36 -7.24
C ASN A 682 0.92 40.28 -6.20
N LYS A 683 1.61 41.36 -5.84
CA LYS A 683 1.14 42.35 -4.87
C LYS A 683 -0.23 42.97 -5.21
N LYS A 684 -0.66 42.93 -6.47
CA LYS A 684 -1.97 43.44 -6.91
C LYS A 684 -3.15 42.52 -6.55
N VAL A 685 -2.90 41.27 -6.15
CA VAL A 685 -3.95 40.34 -5.75
C VAL A 685 -4.21 40.55 -4.25
N HIS A 686 -5.29 41.24 -3.93
CA HIS A 686 -5.68 41.51 -2.54
C HIS A 686 -6.93 40.70 -2.18
N PRO A 687 -6.80 39.59 -1.43
CA PRO A 687 -7.95 38.87 -0.90
C PRO A 687 -8.55 39.64 0.28
N LYS A 688 -9.87 39.62 0.41
CA LYS A 688 -10.61 40.17 1.55
C LYS A 688 -10.35 39.40 2.85
N LYS A 689 -10.38 38.06 2.78
CA LYS A 689 -10.16 37.15 3.92
C LYS A 689 -9.46 35.87 3.47
N LEU A 690 -8.15 35.91 3.26
CA LEU A 690 -7.40 34.70 2.91
C LEU A 690 -7.27 33.77 4.14
N GLY A 691 -7.67 32.51 4.00
CA GLY A 691 -7.59 31.52 5.07
C GLY A 691 -6.63 30.36 4.79
N LEU A 692 -6.50 29.93 3.53
CA LEU A 692 -5.73 28.75 3.16
C LEU A 692 -4.88 29.00 1.90
N LEU A 693 -3.63 28.55 1.95
CA LEU A 693 -2.73 28.46 0.82
C LEU A 693 -2.36 26.99 0.55
N VAL A 694 -2.79 26.48 -0.61
CA VAL A 694 -2.35 25.17 -1.11
C VAL A 694 -1.18 25.37 -2.06
N VAL A 695 -0.08 24.66 -1.85
CA VAL A 695 1.12 24.68 -2.71
C VAL A 695 1.34 23.29 -3.29
N ASP A 696 1.18 23.15 -4.60
CA ASP A 696 1.40 21.87 -5.29
C ASP A 696 2.81 21.76 -5.87
N GLU A 697 3.48 20.62 -5.69
CA GLU A 697 4.84 20.34 -6.18
C GLU A 697 5.89 21.40 -5.75
N GLU A 698 5.98 21.65 -4.43
CA GLU A 698 6.85 22.68 -3.80
C GLU A 698 8.30 22.70 -4.31
N GLN A 699 8.84 21.53 -4.69
CA GLN A 699 10.20 21.36 -5.18
C GLN A 699 10.50 22.13 -6.47
N ARG A 700 9.46 22.53 -7.23
CA ARG A 700 9.62 23.22 -8.52
C ARG A 700 9.70 24.74 -8.42
N PHE A 701 9.43 25.31 -7.25
CA PHE A 701 9.46 26.76 -7.06
C PHE A 701 10.86 27.27 -6.68
N GLY A 702 11.25 28.39 -7.26
CA GLY A 702 12.52 29.05 -6.96
C GLY A 702 12.53 29.71 -5.59
N VAL A 703 13.73 29.99 -5.05
CA VAL A 703 13.93 30.56 -3.70
C VAL A 703 13.14 31.86 -3.50
N VAL A 704 13.13 32.76 -4.49
CA VAL A 704 12.40 34.04 -4.43
C VAL A 704 10.89 33.85 -4.33
N GLN A 705 10.33 32.82 -4.98
CA GLN A 705 8.90 32.51 -4.90
C GLN A 705 8.56 31.95 -3.52
N LYS A 706 9.44 31.10 -2.98
CA LYS A 706 9.31 30.53 -1.63
C LYS A 706 9.30 31.61 -0.55
N GLU A 707 10.16 32.62 -0.67
CA GLU A 707 10.16 33.76 0.26
C GLU A 707 8.88 34.59 0.18
N LYS A 708 8.38 34.84 -1.03
CA LYS A 708 7.15 35.62 -1.24
C LYS A 708 5.92 34.97 -0.64
N TRP A 709 5.72 33.67 -0.84
CA TRP A 709 4.56 33.01 -0.21
C TRP A 709 4.76 32.83 1.28
N LYS A 710 5.99 32.66 1.80
CA LYS A 710 6.22 32.56 3.25
C LYS A 710 5.85 33.85 3.98
N SER A 711 6.08 34.99 3.32
CA SER A 711 5.60 36.29 3.80
C SER A 711 4.06 36.35 3.81
N LEU A 712 3.41 35.87 2.75
CA LEU A 712 1.95 35.81 2.62
C LEU A 712 1.30 34.77 3.55
N ALA A 713 2.04 33.74 3.93
CA ALA A 713 1.61 32.63 4.79
C ALA A 713 1.56 32.98 6.29
N SER A 714 1.95 34.20 6.68
CA SER A 714 1.97 34.59 8.09
C SER A 714 0.54 34.69 8.65
N GLY A 715 0.16 33.74 9.50
CA GLY A 715 -1.15 33.72 10.17
C GLY A 715 -2.26 33.00 9.41
N ILE A 716 -1.95 32.37 8.27
CA ILE A 716 -2.89 31.54 7.50
C ILE A 716 -2.43 30.09 7.43
N ASP A 717 -3.34 29.19 7.10
CA ASP A 717 -3.03 27.77 6.94
C ASP A 717 -2.34 27.49 5.61
N VAL A 718 -1.34 26.62 5.63
CA VAL A 718 -0.56 26.19 4.46
C VAL A 718 -0.63 24.67 4.32
N LEU A 719 -1.08 24.21 3.16
CA LEU A 719 -1.08 22.79 2.79
C LEU A 719 -0.17 22.59 1.58
N THR A 720 0.91 21.82 1.75
CA THR A 720 1.84 21.53 0.67
C THR A 720 1.65 20.11 0.16
N LEU A 721 1.59 19.92 -1.16
CA LEU A 721 1.42 18.62 -1.81
C LEU A 721 2.71 18.21 -2.50
N SER A 722 3.13 16.95 -2.36
CA SER A 722 4.31 16.44 -3.08
C SER A 722 4.20 14.95 -3.41
N ALA A 723 4.72 14.58 -4.58
CA ALA A 723 4.83 13.18 -5.02
C ALA A 723 5.92 12.40 -4.28
N THR A 724 7.05 13.04 -4.03
CA THR A 724 8.20 12.46 -3.33
C THR A 724 8.64 13.45 -2.27
N PRO A 725 8.64 13.09 -0.97
CA PRO A 725 9.13 14.00 0.05
C PRO A 725 10.58 14.36 -0.25
N ILE A 726 10.87 15.66 -0.37
CA ILE A 726 12.25 16.13 -0.48
C ILE A 726 12.96 15.66 0.79
N PRO A 727 14.15 15.03 0.74
CA PRO A 727 14.75 14.45 1.94
C PRO A 727 14.96 15.45 3.09
N ARG A 728 15.16 16.74 2.79
CA ARG A 728 15.22 17.82 3.79
C ARG A 728 13.87 18.08 4.47
N THR A 729 12.78 17.98 3.71
CA THR A 729 11.41 18.16 4.21
C THR A 729 10.94 16.90 4.95
N LEU A 730 11.35 15.72 4.48
CA LEU A 730 11.21 14.47 5.20
C LEU A 730 11.87 14.57 6.59
N HIS A 731 13.12 15.01 6.63
CA HIS A 731 13.88 15.22 7.86
C HIS A 731 13.23 16.26 8.82
N MET A 732 12.70 17.37 8.30
CA MET A 732 11.94 18.35 9.11
C MET A 732 10.62 17.78 9.65
N SER A 733 10.05 16.79 8.96
CA SER A 733 8.82 16.14 9.37
C SER A 733 9.09 15.07 10.43
N LEU A 734 10.16 14.28 10.26
CA LEU A 734 10.63 13.30 11.23
C LEU A 734 11.02 13.94 12.57
N THR A 735 11.57 15.16 12.53
CA THR A 735 11.91 15.96 13.73
C THR A 735 10.72 16.71 14.35
N GLY A 736 9.50 16.54 13.81
CA GLY A 736 8.27 17.15 14.33
C GLY A 736 8.14 18.66 14.12
N VAL A 737 8.99 19.27 13.28
CA VAL A 737 8.95 20.71 12.97
C VAL A 737 7.86 21.03 11.95
N ARG A 738 7.56 20.07 11.06
CA ARG A 738 6.50 20.15 10.05
C ARG A 738 5.59 18.93 10.18
N ASP A 739 4.28 19.14 10.25
CA ASP A 739 3.34 18.01 10.28
C ASP A 739 3.33 17.36 8.89
N MET A 740 3.43 16.02 8.84
CA MET A 740 3.44 15.27 7.59
C MET A 740 2.44 14.13 7.63
N VAL A 741 1.78 13.96 6.51
CA VAL A 741 0.77 12.94 6.28
C VAL A 741 1.11 12.23 4.98
N THR A 742 1.06 10.90 4.99
CA THR A 742 1.41 10.06 3.84
C THR A 742 0.21 9.28 3.32
N ILE A 743 0.05 9.23 2.01
CA ILE A 743 -0.89 8.35 1.29
C ILE A 743 -0.06 7.31 0.54
N THR A 744 -0.15 6.05 0.96
CA THR A 744 0.65 4.93 0.41
C THR A 744 -0.20 3.92 -0.37
N THR A 745 -1.51 3.91 -0.15
CA THR A 745 -2.42 3.00 -0.87
C THR A 745 -2.90 3.66 -2.18
N PRO A 746 -2.68 3.03 -3.36
CA PRO A 746 -3.23 3.51 -4.62
C PRO A 746 -4.76 3.34 -4.70
N PRO A 747 -5.46 4.18 -5.49
CA PRO A 747 -6.87 3.94 -5.84
C PRO A 747 -7.04 2.67 -6.70
N SER A 748 -8.24 2.11 -6.64
CA SER A 748 -8.64 0.84 -7.25
C SER A 748 -8.30 0.71 -8.75
N ASN A 749 -8.60 1.71 -9.59
CA ASN A 749 -8.56 1.55 -11.05
C ASN A 749 -7.16 1.74 -11.67
N ARG A 750 -6.08 1.59 -10.90
CA ARG A 750 -4.72 1.81 -11.40
C ARG A 750 -3.90 0.52 -11.43
N HIS A 751 -3.49 0.12 -12.62
CA HIS A 751 -2.56 -0.99 -12.81
C HIS A 751 -1.11 -0.56 -12.56
N ALA A 752 -0.30 -1.47 -12.04
CA ALA A 752 1.14 -1.29 -11.95
C ALA A 752 1.75 -1.05 -13.35
N ILE A 753 2.75 -0.17 -13.42
CA ILE A 753 3.43 0.16 -14.67
C ILE A 753 4.48 -0.92 -14.94
N GLN A 754 4.31 -1.64 -16.04
CA GLN A 754 5.29 -2.65 -16.46
C GLN A 754 6.60 -1.95 -16.82
N THR A 755 7.67 -2.29 -16.10
CA THR A 755 8.96 -1.61 -16.21
C THR A 755 10.00 -2.56 -16.80
N TYR A 756 10.63 -2.14 -17.89
CA TYR A 756 11.67 -2.89 -18.60
C TYR A 756 12.98 -2.10 -18.57
N VAL A 757 14.08 -2.78 -18.25
CA VAL A 757 15.44 -2.22 -18.31
C VAL A 757 16.23 -3.05 -19.32
N THR A 758 16.71 -2.45 -20.41
CA THR A 758 17.40 -3.16 -21.49
C THR A 758 18.32 -2.25 -22.29
N GLU A 759 19.17 -2.82 -23.14
CA GLU A 759 19.90 -2.06 -24.15
C GLU A 759 18.96 -1.41 -25.15
N TYR A 760 19.33 -0.23 -25.66
CA TYR A 760 18.60 0.47 -26.70
C TYR A 760 18.54 -0.35 -28.00
N ASP A 761 17.34 -0.54 -28.53
CA ASP A 761 17.08 -1.25 -29.78
C ASP A 761 15.95 -0.56 -30.57
N ASP A 762 16.20 -0.26 -31.84
CA ASP A 762 15.23 0.43 -32.70
C ASP A 762 13.98 -0.40 -32.98
N HIS A 763 14.08 -1.73 -33.03
CA HIS A 763 12.92 -2.59 -33.19
C HIS A 763 12.00 -2.51 -31.98
N ILE A 764 12.58 -2.55 -30.76
CA ILE A 764 11.81 -2.42 -29.52
C ILE A 764 11.11 -1.05 -29.45
N VAL A 765 11.83 0.02 -29.78
CA VAL A 765 11.28 1.39 -29.79
C VAL A 765 10.12 1.52 -30.78
N LYS A 766 10.32 1.02 -32.00
CA LYS A 766 9.32 1.05 -33.06
C LYS A 766 8.06 0.29 -32.65
N ASP A 767 8.22 -0.94 -32.17
CA ASP A 767 7.09 -1.79 -31.77
C ASP A 767 6.33 -1.18 -30.60
N ALA A 768 7.03 -0.61 -29.61
CA ALA A 768 6.40 0.05 -28.46
C ALA A 768 5.55 1.27 -28.88
N ILE A 769 6.04 2.11 -29.79
CA ILE A 769 5.31 3.29 -30.29
C ILE A 769 4.11 2.88 -31.13
N LEU A 770 4.27 1.90 -32.02
CA LEU A 770 3.18 1.44 -32.90
C LEU A 770 2.05 0.81 -32.10
N ARG A 771 2.37 -0.08 -31.14
CA ARG A 771 1.37 -0.67 -30.25
C ARG A 771 0.59 0.38 -29.47
N GLU A 772 1.25 1.43 -29.00
CA GLU A 772 0.57 2.52 -28.29
C GLU A 772 -0.40 3.29 -29.19
N LYS A 773 0.02 3.55 -30.44
CA LYS A 773 -0.80 4.27 -31.41
C LYS A 773 -2.01 3.44 -31.87
N GLU A 774 -1.83 2.15 -32.12
CA GLU A 774 -2.92 1.24 -32.55
C GLU A 774 -4.07 1.18 -31.53
N ARG A 775 -3.76 1.34 -30.23
CA ARG A 775 -4.77 1.46 -29.16
C ARG A 775 -5.23 2.90 -28.89
N GLY A 776 -4.93 3.85 -29.77
CA GLY A 776 -5.30 5.26 -29.66
C GLY A 776 -4.67 6.01 -28.49
N GLY A 777 -3.48 5.57 -28.04
CA GLY A 777 -2.70 6.21 -26.99
C GLY A 777 -1.55 7.07 -27.52
N GLN A 778 -0.80 7.67 -26.60
CA GLN A 778 0.35 8.52 -26.91
C GLN A 778 1.61 8.06 -26.17
N THR A 779 2.79 8.35 -26.74
CA THR A 779 4.08 7.92 -26.20
C THR A 779 4.95 9.11 -25.77
N PHE A 780 5.56 9.02 -24.59
CA PHE A 780 6.67 9.89 -24.20
C PHE A 780 8.00 9.26 -24.60
N PHE A 781 8.82 10.00 -25.37
CA PHE A 781 10.21 9.60 -25.65
C PHE A 781 11.16 10.60 -24.99
N VAL A 782 11.87 10.17 -23.95
CA VAL A 782 12.77 11.01 -23.15
C VAL A 782 14.20 10.92 -23.67
N TYR A 783 14.70 12.03 -24.19
CA TYR A 783 16.05 12.21 -24.68
C TYR A 783 16.68 13.48 -24.12
N ASN A 784 17.57 13.32 -23.13
CA ASN A 784 18.11 14.44 -22.35
C ASN A 784 19.34 15.12 -22.98
N ARG A 785 19.29 15.43 -24.28
CA ARG A 785 20.37 16.14 -25.00
C ARG A 785 19.79 17.11 -26.01
N ILE A 786 19.72 18.38 -25.63
CA ILE A 786 19.07 19.43 -26.43
C ILE A 786 19.79 19.64 -27.77
N GLU A 787 21.11 19.59 -27.79
CA GLU A 787 21.92 19.84 -29.01
C GLU A 787 21.63 18.81 -30.12
N THR A 788 21.37 17.56 -29.76
CA THR A 788 21.15 16.46 -30.70
C THR A 788 19.70 15.98 -30.75
N ILE A 789 18.76 16.69 -30.09
CA ILE A 789 17.34 16.28 -30.06
C ILE A 789 16.70 16.32 -31.45
N GLY A 790 17.14 17.24 -32.31
CA GLY A 790 16.70 17.30 -33.72
C GLY A 790 17.11 16.06 -34.49
N ALA A 791 18.37 15.64 -34.36
CA ALA A 791 18.87 14.41 -34.99
C ALA A 791 18.16 13.15 -34.47
N MET A 792 17.82 13.11 -33.17
CA MET A 792 16.99 12.03 -32.62
C MET A 792 15.56 12.05 -33.20
N ALA A 793 14.97 13.23 -33.41
CA ALA A 793 13.67 13.33 -34.07
C ALA A 793 13.70 12.79 -35.50
N ASP A 794 14.75 13.12 -36.26
CA ASP A 794 14.94 12.63 -37.63
C ASP A 794 15.18 11.12 -37.66
N HIS A 795 15.93 10.60 -36.69
CA HIS A 795 16.12 9.16 -36.50
C HIS A 795 14.79 8.45 -36.21
N LEU A 796 13.99 8.96 -35.27
CA LEU A 796 12.67 8.40 -34.98
C LEU A 796 11.76 8.43 -36.21
N ARG A 797 11.78 9.52 -37.00
CA ARG A 797 11.06 9.58 -38.28
C ARG A 797 11.53 8.54 -39.30
N SER A 798 12.80 8.14 -39.28
CA SER A 798 13.31 7.13 -40.22
C SER A 798 12.88 5.69 -39.87
N ILE A 799 12.64 5.40 -38.59
CA ILE A 799 12.24 4.05 -38.13
C ILE A 799 10.71 3.89 -38.03
N LEU A 800 9.99 5.00 -37.85
CA LEU A 800 8.53 5.04 -37.72
C LEU A 800 7.83 5.28 -39.07
N PRO A 801 6.60 4.79 -39.27
CA PRO A 801 5.79 5.11 -40.45
C PRO A 801 5.41 6.60 -40.54
N GLU A 802 5.12 7.09 -41.75
CA GLU A 802 4.84 8.52 -42.04
C GLU A 802 3.61 9.07 -41.33
N ASP A 803 2.66 8.22 -40.95
CA ASP A 803 1.43 8.60 -40.28
C ASP A 803 1.63 8.89 -38.78
N VAL A 804 2.81 8.63 -38.20
CA VAL A 804 3.13 8.90 -36.80
C VAL A 804 3.60 10.34 -36.62
N THR A 805 2.85 11.10 -35.83
CA THR A 805 3.13 12.52 -35.57
C THR A 805 4.04 12.71 -34.35
N ILE A 806 5.13 13.48 -34.51
CA ILE A 806 6.13 13.71 -33.45
C ILE A 806 6.19 15.20 -33.08
N GLY A 807 5.91 15.52 -31.82
CA GLY A 807 6.14 16.83 -31.21
C GLY A 807 7.47 16.87 -30.46
N ILE A 808 8.17 18.02 -30.48
CA ILE A 808 9.46 18.21 -29.78
C ILE A 808 9.29 19.25 -28.65
N ALA A 809 9.67 18.88 -27.42
CA ALA A 809 9.57 19.76 -26.25
C ALA A 809 10.81 19.70 -25.34
N TYR A 810 11.51 20.83 -25.14
CA TYR A 810 12.66 20.93 -24.25
C TYR A 810 12.73 22.28 -23.52
N GLY A 811 13.40 22.32 -22.37
CA GLY A 811 13.31 23.45 -21.43
C GLY A 811 13.90 24.79 -21.89
N ARG A 812 14.80 24.80 -22.88
CA ARG A 812 15.37 26.04 -23.45
C ARG A 812 14.49 26.68 -24.53
N MET A 813 13.38 26.06 -24.90
CA MET A 813 12.43 26.64 -25.86
C MET A 813 11.84 27.94 -25.31
N GLU A 814 11.42 28.84 -26.21
CA GLU A 814 10.64 30.01 -25.81
C GLU A 814 9.39 29.53 -25.06
N GLY A 815 9.12 30.10 -23.88
CA GLY A 815 8.05 29.60 -23.01
C GLY A 815 6.69 29.58 -23.68
N ARG A 816 6.41 30.43 -24.69
CA ARG A 816 5.15 30.41 -25.45
C ARG A 816 5.05 29.21 -26.39
N GLN A 817 6.16 28.86 -27.05
CA GLN A 817 6.23 27.74 -27.97
C GLN A 817 6.14 26.41 -27.22
N LEU A 818 6.88 26.27 -26.11
CA LEU A 818 6.85 25.08 -25.28
C LEU A 818 5.42 24.77 -24.80
N GLU A 819 4.75 25.75 -24.21
CA GLU A 819 3.38 25.55 -23.72
C GLU A 819 2.38 25.22 -24.83
N LYS A 820 2.55 25.78 -26.03
CA LYS A 820 1.72 25.44 -27.19
C LYS A 820 1.90 23.97 -27.59
N VAL A 821 3.14 23.50 -27.73
CA VAL A 821 3.42 22.08 -28.06
C VAL A 821 2.84 21.16 -26.99
N MET A 822 2.94 21.56 -25.73
CA MET A 822 2.41 20.78 -24.61
C MET A 822 0.89 20.73 -24.61
N LEU A 823 0.21 21.84 -24.93
CA LEU A 823 -1.25 21.88 -25.12
C LEU A 823 -1.69 21.07 -26.34
N ASP A 824 -0.95 21.14 -27.44
CA ASP A 824 -1.23 20.38 -28.67
C ASP A 824 -1.07 18.86 -28.42
N PHE A 825 -0.06 18.46 -27.66
CA PHE A 825 0.10 17.06 -27.21
C PHE A 825 -1.05 16.64 -26.29
N TYR A 826 -1.46 17.49 -25.33
CA TYR A 826 -2.61 17.22 -24.47
C TYR A 826 -3.92 17.03 -25.27
N GLN A 827 -4.10 17.79 -26.35
CA GLN A 827 -5.25 17.68 -27.27
C GLN A 827 -5.17 16.49 -28.23
N GLY A 828 -4.14 15.66 -28.17
CA GLY A 828 -3.99 14.49 -29.04
C GLY A 828 -3.50 14.80 -30.46
N LYS A 829 -2.89 15.96 -30.71
CA LYS A 829 -2.36 16.33 -32.05
C LYS A 829 -1.03 15.66 -32.41
N TYR A 830 -0.36 15.07 -31.43
CA TYR A 830 0.92 14.40 -31.58
C TYR A 830 0.85 13.01 -30.94
N ASP A 831 1.24 11.96 -31.67
CA ASP A 831 1.30 10.59 -31.16
C ASP A 831 2.49 10.41 -30.22
N VAL A 832 3.63 11.02 -30.55
CA VAL A 832 4.88 10.92 -29.79
C VAL A 832 5.34 12.30 -29.35
N LEU A 833 5.64 12.46 -28.06
CA LEU A 833 6.34 13.64 -27.54
C LEU A 833 7.80 13.30 -27.27
N LEU A 834 8.69 13.76 -28.17
CA LEU A 834 10.13 13.74 -27.97
C LEU A 834 10.52 14.89 -27.04
N CYS A 835 10.97 14.56 -25.83
CA CYS A 835 11.18 15.55 -24.79
C CYS A 835 12.42 15.31 -23.93
N THR A 836 12.88 16.35 -23.24
CA THR A 836 13.87 16.20 -22.14
C THR A 836 13.15 15.76 -20.86
N THR A 837 13.84 15.77 -19.71
CA THR A 837 13.24 15.55 -18.38
C THR A 837 12.20 16.62 -17.97
N LEU A 838 11.70 17.43 -18.91
CA LEU A 838 10.71 18.47 -18.65
C LEU A 838 9.33 17.90 -18.31
N ILE A 839 9.04 16.65 -18.71
CA ILE A 839 7.83 15.92 -18.28
C ILE A 839 7.75 15.70 -16.76
N GLU A 840 8.89 15.80 -16.07
CA GLU A 840 8.98 15.77 -14.60
C GLU A 840 8.16 16.92 -13.95
N ASN A 841 7.92 18.01 -14.71
CA ASN A 841 7.30 19.26 -14.25
C ASN A 841 5.76 19.31 -14.36
N GLY A 842 5.08 18.17 -14.24
CA GLY A 842 3.63 18.18 -14.01
C GLY A 842 2.77 18.09 -15.26
N LEU A 843 3.21 17.38 -16.30
CA LEU A 843 2.31 16.98 -17.36
C LEU A 843 1.62 15.68 -17.00
N ASP A 844 0.32 15.80 -16.76
CA ASP A 844 -0.61 14.70 -16.64
C ASP A 844 -1.29 14.51 -18.00
N GLN A 845 -0.92 13.45 -18.72
CA GLN A 845 -1.67 13.05 -19.92
C GLN A 845 -2.30 11.67 -19.71
N PRO A 846 -3.62 11.58 -19.46
CA PRO A 846 -4.30 10.30 -19.26
C PRO A 846 -4.15 9.33 -20.42
N ASN A 847 -4.04 9.85 -21.65
CA ASN A 847 -3.88 9.04 -22.86
C ASN A 847 -2.42 8.60 -23.13
N ALA A 848 -1.45 9.08 -22.36
CA ALA A 848 -0.05 8.68 -22.51
C ALA A 848 0.25 7.47 -21.63
N ASN A 849 0.31 6.26 -22.22
CA ASN A 849 0.50 5.02 -21.47
C ASN A 849 1.84 4.33 -21.77
N THR A 850 2.65 4.86 -22.68
CA THR A 850 3.99 4.32 -22.97
C THR A 850 5.05 5.39 -22.74
N MET A 851 6.12 5.01 -22.02
CA MET A 851 7.30 5.85 -21.78
C MET A 851 8.56 5.14 -22.22
N LEU A 852 9.39 5.82 -23.00
CA LEU A 852 10.68 5.34 -23.50
C LEU A 852 11.78 6.31 -23.04
N VAL A 853 12.82 5.83 -22.36
CA VAL A 853 13.90 6.67 -21.81
C VAL A 853 15.25 6.19 -22.33
N TYR A 854 15.93 7.00 -23.15
CA TYR A 854 17.10 6.55 -23.93
C TYR A 854 18.39 6.28 -23.12
N ASP A 855 18.79 7.20 -22.24
CA ASP A 855 20.02 7.10 -21.41
C ASP A 855 19.61 7.06 -19.91
N ALA A 856 18.85 6.05 -19.50
CA ALA A 856 18.30 5.95 -18.15
C ALA A 856 19.39 5.80 -17.07
N ASP A 857 20.54 5.23 -17.44
CA ASP A 857 21.74 5.09 -16.61
C ASP A 857 22.37 6.44 -16.19
N ARG A 858 21.95 7.56 -16.78
CA ARG A 858 22.41 8.90 -16.43
C ARG A 858 21.43 9.69 -15.56
N LEU A 859 20.27 9.12 -15.23
CA LEU A 859 19.19 9.82 -14.53
C LEU A 859 19.12 9.37 -13.07
N GLY A 860 18.87 10.30 -12.13
CA GLY A 860 18.73 9.96 -10.71
C GLY A 860 17.48 9.10 -10.43
N LEU A 861 17.49 8.32 -9.34
CA LEU A 861 16.41 7.36 -9.05
C LEU A 861 15.06 8.07 -8.88
N SER A 862 15.06 9.18 -8.14
CA SER A 862 13.88 10.04 -7.98
C SER A 862 13.33 10.55 -9.32
N GLN A 863 14.19 10.87 -10.29
CA GLN A 863 13.77 11.37 -11.60
C GLN A 863 13.14 10.26 -12.42
N ILE A 864 13.78 9.09 -12.45
CA ILE A 864 13.27 7.89 -13.12
C ILE A 864 11.88 7.54 -12.56
N TYR A 865 11.73 7.50 -11.23
CA TYR A 865 10.47 7.18 -10.58
C TYR A 865 9.38 8.23 -10.86
N GLN A 866 9.71 9.52 -10.78
CA GLN A 866 8.76 10.60 -11.08
C GLN A 866 8.31 10.58 -12.53
N MET A 867 9.22 10.33 -13.48
CA MET A 867 8.88 10.20 -14.91
C MET A 867 8.01 8.96 -15.13
N ARG A 868 8.38 7.81 -14.56
CA ARG A 868 7.57 6.59 -14.62
C ARG A 868 6.12 6.85 -14.20
N GLY A 869 5.93 7.53 -13.07
CA GLY A 869 4.60 7.92 -12.56
C GLY A 869 3.82 8.90 -13.43
N ARG A 870 4.37 9.40 -14.56
CA ARG A 870 3.65 10.21 -15.55
C ARG A 870 2.84 9.38 -16.54
N VAL A 871 3.12 8.08 -16.70
CA VAL A 871 2.30 7.15 -17.50
C VAL A 871 1.44 6.25 -16.60
N GLY A 872 0.42 5.59 -17.17
CA GLY A 872 -0.43 4.64 -16.41
C GLY A 872 -1.43 5.31 -15.50
N ARG A 873 -2.15 6.29 -16.07
CA ARG A 873 -3.24 7.03 -15.39
C ARG A 873 -4.62 6.67 -15.91
N SER A 874 -4.70 5.89 -16.98
CA SER A 874 -5.93 5.29 -17.48
C SER A 874 -6.08 3.86 -16.97
N GLU A 875 -7.23 3.24 -17.24
CA GLU A 875 -7.45 1.80 -17.02
C GLU A 875 -6.59 0.92 -17.95
N LYS A 876 -5.90 1.51 -18.95
CA LYS A 876 -5.01 0.78 -19.84
C LYS A 876 -3.68 0.48 -19.13
N ILE A 877 -3.16 -0.71 -19.36
CA ILE A 877 -1.82 -1.11 -18.88
C ILE A 877 -0.77 -0.19 -19.50
N ALA A 878 0.04 0.44 -18.64
CA ALA A 878 1.15 1.27 -19.06
C ALA A 878 2.47 0.53 -19.03
N ARG A 879 3.36 0.92 -19.95
CA ARG A 879 4.69 0.31 -20.14
C ARG A 879 5.76 1.41 -20.10
N ALA A 880 6.83 1.17 -19.35
CA ALA A 880 7.98 2.05 -19.24
C ALA A 880 9.26 1.29 -19.61
N TRP A 881 9.99 1.79 -20.60
CA TRP A 881 11.26 1.23 -21.05
C TRP A 881 12.40 2.16 -20.69
N PHE A 882 13.35 1.66 -19.92
CA PHE A 882 14.56 2.33 -19.51
C PHE A 882 15.75 1.74 -20.26
N PHE A 883 16.21 2.48 -21.26
CA PHE A 883 17.31 2.06 -22.10
C PHE A 883 18.66 2.52 -21.55
N TYR A 884 19.68 1.72 -21.82
CA TYR A 884 21.08 2.13 -21.78
C TYR A 884 21.75 1.79 -23.11
N ARG A 885 22.92 2.38 -23.36
CA ARG A 885 23.60 2.23 -24.65
C ARG A 885 24.10 0.80 -24.86
N ARG A 886 23.96 0.28 -26.08
CA ARG A 886 24.49 -1.03 -26.49
C ARG A 886 25.98 -1.16 -26.17
N GLY A 887 26.36 -2.25 -25.51
CA GLY A 887 27.75 -2.57 -25.19
C GLY A 887 28.38 -1.67 -24.13
N LYS A 888 27.60 -0.87 -23.39
CA LYS A 888 28.10 -0.03 -22.31
C LYS A 888 28.19 -0.82 -21.01
N VAL A 889 29.38 -0.82 -20.39
CA VAL A 889 29.56 -1.30 -19.01
C VAL A 889 28.94 -0.29 -18.04
N LEU A 890 27.96 -0.72 -17.25
CA LEU A 890 27.32 0.10 -16.22
C LEU A 890 28.20 0.18 -14.97
N SER A 891 28.10 1.29 -14.22
CA SER A 891 28.67 1.34 -12.88
C SER A 891 27.77 0.59 -11.91
N GLU A 892 28.34 0.03 -10.84
CA GLU A 892 27.60 -0.68 -9.78
C GLU A 892 26.43 0.16 -9.23
N VAL A 893 26.63 1.48 -9.10
CA VAL A 893 25.59 2.43 -8.65
C VAL A 893 24.45 2.55 -9.67
N ALA A 894 24.78 2.61 -10.97
CA ALA A 894 23.78 2.71 -12.02
C ALA A 894 22.98 1.41 -12.17
N GLU A 895 23.64 0.26 -12.03
CA GLU A 895 23.03 -1.06 -12.03
C GLU A 895 22.07 -1.23 -10.84
N LYS A 896 22.54 -1.03 -9.60
CA LYS A 896 21.69 -1.05 -8.40
C LYS A 896 20.46 -0.16 -8.54
N ARG A 897 20.64 1.04 -9.09
CA ARG A 897 19.53 2.00 -9.31
C ARG A 897 18.52 1.51 -10.36
N LEU A 898 18.99 0.91 -11.45
CA LEU A 898 18.14 0.38 -12.51
C LEU A 898 17.44 -0.92 -12.09
N ASP A 899 18.10 -1.76 -11.29
CA ASP A 899 17.46 -2.93 -10.67
C ASP A 899 16.40 -2.48 -9.66
N THR A 900 16.70 -1.48 -8.83
CA THR A 900 15.76 -0.91 -7.86
C THR A 900 14.47 -0.42 -8.53
N ILE A 901 14.55 0.26 -9.70
CA ILE A 901 13.34 0.71 -10.42
C ILE A 901 12.57 -0.46 -11.04
N ARG A 902 13.26 -1.54 -11.43
CA ARG A 902 12.65 -2.79 -11.94
C ARG A 902 11.92 -3.55 -10.82
N GLU A 903 12.45 -3.54 -9.60
CA GLU A 903 11.87 -4.21 -8.43
C GLU A 903 10.66 -3.45 -7.87
N PHE A 904 10.75 -2.12 -7.72
CA PHE A 904 9.66 -1.29 -7.19
C PHE A 904 8.56 -1.03 -8.23
N THR A 905 7.92 -2.07 -8.76
CA THR A 905 6.79 -1.96 -9.70
C THR A 905 5.48 -1.57 -9.03
N GLU A 906 5.39 -1.75 -7.71
CA GLU A 906 4.21 -1.38 -6.92
C GLU A 906 4.02 0.13 -6.80
N LEU A 907 2.78 0.55 -6.98
CA LEU A 907 2.31 1.89 -6.70
C LEU A 907 2.33 2.11 -5.17
N GLY A 908 2.95 3.20 -4.69
CA GLY A 908 3.09 3.49 -3.25
C GLY A 908 4.54 3.41 -2.76
N SER A 909 5.45 2.98 -3.63
CA SER A 909 6.88 2.88 -3.36
C SER A 909 7.60 4.23 -3.32
N GLY A 910 6.93 5.37 -3.57
CA GLY A 910 7.59 6.68 -3.66
C GLY A 910 8.34 7.10 -2.39
N PHE A 911 7.83 6.68 -1.23
CA PHE A 911 8.55 6.83 0.04
C PHE A 911 9.79 5.93 0.10
N LYS A 912 9.65 4.63 -0.20
CA LYS A 912 10.77 3.65 -0.26
C LYS A 912 11.86 4.13 -1.23
N VAL A 913 11.45 4.69 -2.36
CA VAL A 913 12.34 5.21 -3.41
C VAL A 913 13.04 6.49 -2.97
N ALA A 914 12.36 7.40 -2.27
CA ALA A 914 13.00 8.60 -1.71
C ALA A 914 14.04 8.24 -0.63
N MET A 915 13.75 7.21 0.19
CA MET A 915 14.68 6.67 1.17
C MET A 915 15.91 6.04 0.48
N ARG A 916 15.69 5.19 -0.52
CA ARG A 916 16.78 4.55 -1.27
C ARG A 916 17.59 5.56 -2.09
N ASP A 917 16.96 6.60 -2.65
CA ASP A 917 17.65 7.69 -3.34
C ASP A 917 18.52 8.52 -2.37
N LEU A 918 18.09 8.69 -1.11
CA LEU A 918 18.89 9.30 -0.06
C LEU A 918 20.10 8.43 0.33
N GLU A 919 19.92 7.11 0.40
CA GLU A 919 21.01 6.15 0.62
C GLU A 919 22.02 6.15 -0.53
N ILE A 920 21.54 6.17 -1.77
CA ILE A 920 22.35 6.09 -2.99
C ILE A 920 23.12 7.40 -3.24
N ARG A 921 22.50 8.57 -3.03
CA ARG A 921 23.14 9.88 -3.27
C ARG A 921 23.92 10.43 -2.07
N GLY A 922 23.69 9.88 -0.88
CA GLY A 922 24.19 10.43 0.38
C GLY A 922 23.51 11.74 0.79
N ALA A 923 23.45 12.02 2.09
CA ALA A 923 22.76 13.20 2.65
C ALA A 923 23.44 14.56 2.37
N GLY A 924 24.54 14.55 1.59
CA GLY A 924 25.49 15.64 1.50
C GLY A 924 24.98 16.94 0.87
N ASN A 925 24.04 16.88 -0.07
CA ASN A 925 23.54 18.08 -0.76
C ASN A 925 22.37 18.78 -0.03
N LEU A 926 21.91 18.24 1.10
CA LEU A 926 20.61 18.58 1.68
C LEU A 926 20.63 19.63 2.80
N LEU A 927 21.75 19.75 3.53
CA LEU A 927 21.80 20.52 4.78
C LEU A 927 22.80 21.69 4.79
N GLY A 928 23.32 22.08 3.61
CA GLY A 928 24.31 23.14 3.46
C GLY A 928 25.74 22.64 3.73
N ARG A 929 26.74 23.40 3.25
CA ARG A 929 28.16 22.98 3.24
C ARG A 929 28.73 22.65 4.64
N GLU A 930 28.28 23.34 5.70
CA GLU A 930 28.76 23.07 7.07
C GLU A 930 28.23 21.75 7.65
N GLN A 931 26.99 21.37 7.32
CA GLN A 931 26.37 20.15 7.83
C GLN A 931 26.87 18.91 7.09
N HIS A 932 27.23 19.06 5.81
CA HIS A 932 27.86 18.03 5.00
C HIS A 932 29.09 17.42 5.70
N GLY A 933 29.96 18.28 6.25
CA GLY A 933 31.16 17.84 6.97
C GLY A 933 30.85 17.09 8.27
N ASN A 934 29.77 17.44 8.96
CA ASN A 934 29.36 16.73 10.17
C ASN A 934 28.84 15.32 9.83
N ILE A 935 27.98 15.20 8.81
CA ILE A 935 27.41 13.90 8.40
C ILE A 935 28.50 12.95 7.91
N ALA A 936 29.46 13.42 7.11
CA ALA A 936 30.59 12.60 6.70
C ALA A 936 31.45 12.12 7.88
N SER A 937 31.49 12.88 8.97
CA SER A 937 32.31 12.54 10.15
C SER A 937 31.63 11.59 11.14
N ILE A 938 30.31 11.68 11.32
CA ILE A 938 29.57 10.90 12.33
C ILE A 938 28.57 9.89 11.75
N GLY A 939 28.26 9.97 10.46
CA GLY A 939 27.21 9.17 9.81
C GLY A 939 25.82 9.81 9.89
N PHE A 940 25.00 9.57 8.86
CA PHE A 940 23.68 10.19 8.74
C PHE A 940 22.67 9.75 9.81
N ALA A 941 22.61 8.45 10.13
CA ALA A 941 21.69 7.92 11.15
C ALA A 941 21.98 8.52 12.53
N ALA A 942 23.24 8.49 12.96
CA ALA A 942 23.69 9.06 14.22
C ALA A 942 23.43 10.57 14.30
N TYR A 943 23.61 11.29 13.19
CA TYR A 943 23.27 12.71 13.10
C TYR A 943 21.78 12.97 13.37
N CYS A 944 20.88 12.20 12.76
CA CYS A 944 19.43 12.35 12.94
C CYS A 944 19.01 12.05 14.39
N SER A 945 19.50 10.95 14.96
CA SER A 945 19.25 10.57 16.35
C SER A 945 19.70 11.67 17.33
N MET A 946 20.90 12.22 17.14
CA MET A 946 21.41 13.33 17.96
C MET A 946 20.57 14.61 17.83
N LEU A 947 19.99 14.88 16.66
CA LEU A 947 19.14 16.03 16.43
C LEU A 947 17.76 15.87 17.09
N GLU A 948 17.14 14.70 16.97
CA GLU A 948 15.87 14.39 17.64
C GLU A 948 15.99 14.56 19.16
N GLU A 949 17.04 14.01 19.77
CA GLU A 949 17.29 14.17 21.22
C GLU A 949 17.51 15.63 21.61
N ALA A 950 18.20 16.42 20.79
CA ALA A 950 18.42 17.84 21.04
C ALA A 950 17.10 18.63 20.99
N VAL A 951 16.26 18.38 19.98
CA VAL A 951 14.95 19.03 19.83
C VAL A 951 14.02 18.66 20.98
N GLU A 952 13.92 17.39 21.35
CA GLU A 952 13.05 16.92 22.43
C GLU A 952 13.46 17.51 23.79
N ARG A 953 14.78 17.55 24.07
CA ARG A 953 15.32 18.20 25.27
C ARG A 953 14.96 19.68 25.32
N LEU A 954 15.20 20.42 24.23
CA LEU A 954 14.92 21.86 24.16
C LEU A 954 13.41 22.13 24.29
N ARG A 955 12.57 21.26 23.74
CA ARG A 955 11.11 21.33 23.86
C ARG A 955 10.64 21.12 25.29
N ALA A 956 11.15 20.09 25.97
CA ALA A 956 10.81 19.81 27.38
C ALA A 956 11.20 20.96 28.31
N VAL A 957 12.41 21.53 28.14
CA VAL A 957 12.87 22.70 28.89
C VAL A 957 11.95 23.90 28.69
N ARG A 958 11.49 24.13 27.45
CA ARG A 958 10.62 25.26 27.11
C ARG A 958 9.19 25.08 27.62
N GLU A 959 8.62 23.88 27.50
CA GLU A 959 7.23 23.59 27.89
C GLU A 959 7.06 23.37 29.41
N ASN A 960 8.15 23.50 30.20
CA ASN A 960 8.19 23.13 31.61
C ASN A 960 7.66 21.70 31.87
N ARG A 961 7.85 20.82 30.89
CA ARG A 961 7.47 19.42 30.97
C ARG A 961 8.68 18.62 31.42
N PRO A 962 8.50 17.61 32.30
CA PRO A 962 9.60 16.70 32.61
C PRO A 962 10.04 16.02 31.32
N VAL A 963 11.35 16.04 31.05
CA VAL A 963 11.94 15.21 29.99
C VAL A 963 11.49 13.78 30.26
N PRO A 964 10.87 13.07 29.30
CA PRO A 964 10.50 11.67 29.49
C PRO A 964 11.75 10.90 29.96
N LYS A 965 11.71 10.35 31.17
CA LYS A 965 12.81 9.53 31.68
C LYS A 965 12.86 8.25 30.84
N LYS A 966 13.82 8.15 29.93
CA LYS A 966 14.10 6.88 29.24
C LYS A 966 14.50 5.84 30.29
N LEU A 967 13.85 4.67 30.26
CA LEU A 967 14.24 3.51 31.07
C LEU A 967 15.70 3.14 30.74
N PRO A 968 16.47 2.64 31.73
CA PRO A 968 17.89 2.38 31.54
C PRO A 968 18.16 1.31 30.46
N ASN A 969 19.30 1.42 29.78
CA ASN A 969 19.77 0.36 28.87
C ASN A 969 20.39 -0.77 29.69
N THR A 970 19.54 -1.69 30.16
CA THR A 970 19.95 -2.80 31.02
C THR A 970 20.86 -3.78 30.29
N THR A 971 22.06 -4.02 30.83
CA THR A 971 22.99 -5.03 30.30
C THR A 971 23.01 -6.26 31.20
N ILE A 972 22.84 -7.45 30.63
CA ILE A 972 22.93 -8.72 31.36
C ILE A 972 24.12 -9.51 30.83
N GLU A 973 25.01 -9.93 31.72
CA GLU A 973 26.18 -10.76 31.39
C GLU A 973 26.18 -12.03 32.25
N PHE A 974 25.50 -13.09 31.81
CA PHE A 974 25.53 -14.41 32.46
C PHE A 974 26.53 -15.36 31.82
N ARG A 975 27.28 -16.12 32.61
CA ARG A 975 28.25 -17.11 32.12
C ARG A 975 27.57 -18.39 31.61
N GLN A 976 26.81 -18.29 30.52
CA GLN A 976 26.11 -19.40 29.88
C GLN A 976 26.11 -19.27 28.35
N ASP A 977 25.99 -20.40 27.67
CA ASP A 977 25.84 -20.47 26.20
C ASP A 977 24.46 -19.94 25.79
N ALA A 978 24.38 -18.65 25.48
CA ALA A 978 23.16 -17.98 25.04
C ALA A 978 23.42 -17.25 23.73
N TYR A 979 23.04 -17.87 22.63
CA TYR A 979 23.22 -17.35 21.27
C TYR A 979 22.30 -18.10 20.30
N LEU A 980 22.07 -17.52 19.13
CA LEU A 980 21.36 -18.16 18.03
C LEU A 980 22.37 -19.02 17.25
N ASP A 981 22.42 -20.32 17.48
CA ASP A 981 23.36 -21.19 16.77
C ASP A 981 22.98 -21.39 15.29
N SER A 982 23.93 -21.87 14.49
CA SER A 982 23.72 -22.08 13.05
C SER A 982 22.76 -23.21 12.70
N GLY A 983 22.48 -24.12 13.65
CA GLY A 983 21.47 -25.17 13.49
C GLY A 983 20.05 -24.61 13.60
N TYR A 984 19.85 -23.55 14.40
CA TYR A 984 18.56 -22.86 14.50
C TYR A 984 18.38 -21.78 13.42
N ILE A 985 19.35 -20.88 13.25
CA ILE A 985 19.32 -19.84 12.21
C ILE A 985 20.65 -19.81 11.46
N ALA A 986 20.66 -20.37 10.24
CA ALA A 986 21.85 -20.46 9.39
C ALA A 986 22.24 -19.12 8.73
N ASN A 987 21.24 -18.34 8.27
CA ASN A 987 21.48 -17.07 7.59
C ASN A 987 21.89 -15.97 8.59
N GLN A 988 23.03 -15.32 8.34
CA GLN A 988 23.59 -14.31 9.25
C GLN A 988 22.78 -13.00 9.28
N GLU A 989 22.12 -12.63 8.20
CA GLU A 989 21.28 -11.42 8.11
C GLU A 989 20.02 -11.58 8.94
N GLN A 990 19.35 -12.73 8.86
CA GLN A 990 18.20 -13.06 9.70
C GLN A 990 18.57 -13.13 11.19
N LYS A 991 19.71 -13.75 11.51
CA LYS A 991 20.26 -13.77 12.86
C LYS A 991 20.50 -12.35 13.39
N MET A 992 21.01 -11.45 12.55
CA MET A 992 21.18 -10.03 12.88
C MET A 992 19.84 -9.30 13.09
N GLU A 993 18.83 -9.58 12.26
CA GLU A 993 17.47 -9.05 12.41
C GLU A 993 16.90 -9.39 13.78
N ILE A 994 16.92 -10.67 14.17
CA ILE A 994 16.39 -11.13 15.45
C ILE A 994 17.16 -10.52 16.62
N TYR A 995 18.50 -10.47 16.57
CA TYR A 995 19.29 -9.81 17.61
C TYR A 995 18.94 -8.32 17.77
N ARG A 996 18.72 -7.58 16.67
CA ARG A 996 18.29 -6.17 16.76
C ARG A 996 16.91 -6.03 17.38
N ARG A 997 15.96 -6.86 16.95
CA ARG A 997 14.59 -6.84 17.47
C ARG A 997 14.58 -7.17 18.95
N LEU A 998 15.28 -8.25 19.35
CA LEU A 998 15.50 -8.58 20.75
C LEU A 998 16.13 -7.41 21.50
N ALA A 999 17.15 -6.73 20.99
CA ALA A 999 17.77 -5.59 21.67
C ALA A 999 16.88 -4.33 21.76
N ALA A 1000 15.96 -4.14 20.81
CA ALA A 1000 15.08 -2.97 20.74
C ALA A 1000 13.80 -3.12 21.56
N ILE A 1001 13.41 -4.33 21.96
CA ILE A 1001 12.19 -4.57 22.73
C ILE A 1001 12.29 -3.96 24.12
N GLU A 1002 11.26 -3.20 24.46
CA GLU A 1002 11.15 -2.51 25.74
C GLU A 1002 10.11 -3.12 26.67
N ASP A 1003 9.13 -3.88 26.15
CA ASP A 1003 8.01 -4.42 26.90
C ASP A 1003 7.87 -5.96 26.80
N GLU A 1004 7.27 -6.57 27.83
CA GLU A 1004 7.12 -8.03 27.93
C GLU A 1004 6.21 -8.60 26.85
N LYS A 1005 5.13 -7.90 26.50
CA LYS A 1005 4.17 -8.39 25.50
C LYS A 1005 4.80 -8.48 24.12
N THR A 1006 5.49 -7.43 23.68
CA THR A 1006 6.21 -7.42 22.40
C THR A 1006 7.34 -8.45 22.38
N LEU A 1007 7.95 -8.76 23.53
CA LEU A 1007 8.93 -9.84 23.62
C LEU A 1007 8.30 -11.19 23.37
N THR A 1008 7.19 -11.52 24.03
CA THR A 1008 6.45 -12.76 23.79
C THR A 1008 5.99 -12.84 22.35
N ASP A 1009 5.40 -11.77 21.81
CA ASP A 1009 4.97 -11.70 20.41
C ASP A 1009 6.13 -11.92 19.43
N LEU A 1010 7.36 -11.50 19.77
CA LEU A 1010 8.56 -11.76 18.95
C LEU A 1010 9.02 -13.21 19.09
N ILE A 1011 9.06 -13.75 20.31
CA ILE A 1011 9.48 -15.14 20.55
C ILE A 1011 8.54 -16.08 19.80
N ASP A 1012 7.23 -15.88 19.92
CA ASP A 1012 6.22 -16.67 19.20
C ASP A 1012 6.44 -16.57 17.67
N GLU A 1013 6.75 -15.39 17.16
CA GLU A 1013 7.06 -15.20 15.74
C GLU A 1013 8.37 -15.89 15.32
N VAL A 1014 9.41 -15.85 16.14
CA VAL A 1014 10.70 -16.50 15.85
C VAL A 1014 10.53 -18.02 15.87
N ILE A 1015 9.77 -18.55 16.83
CA ILE A 1015 9.43 -19.98 16.89
C ILE A 1015 8.59 -20.37 15.67
N ASP A 1016 7.59 -19.56 15.29
CA ASP A 1016 6.78 -19.82 14.11
C ASP A 1016 7.62 -19.79 12.81
N ARG A 1017 8.62 -18.90 12.71
CA ARG A 1017 9.50 -18.73 11.54
C ARG A 1017 10.61 -19.77 11.39
N PHE A 1018 11.16 -20.26 12.50
CA PHE A 1018 12.37 -21.09 12.53
C PHE A 1018 12.19 -22.42 13.25
N GLY A 1019 10.99 -22.70 13.79
CA GLY A 1019 10.66 -23.91 14.51
C GLY A 1019 11.13 -23.91 15.96
N THR A 1020 11.32 -25.11 16.50
CA THR A 1020 11.68 -25.32 17.91
C THR A 1020 13.07 -24.73 18.21
N PRO A 1021 13.20 -23.83 19.22
CA PRO A 1021 14.47 -23.22 19.54
C PRO A 1021 15.46 -24.23 20.11
N SER A 1022 16.72 -24.10 19.72
CA SER A 1022 17.83 -24.83 20.33
C SER A 1022 18.03 -24.42 21.80
N GLN A 1023 18.71 -25.26 22.59
CA GLN A 1023 19.01 -24.92 23.99
C GLN A 1023 19.75 -23.58 24.17
N PRO A 1024 20.72 -23.20 23.31
CA PRO A 1024 21.33 -21.87 23.38
C PRO A 1024 20.36 -20.72 23.03
N ALA A 1025 19.44 -20.92 22.09
CA ALA A 1025 18.45 -19.92 21.69
C ALA A 1025 17.40 -19.71 22.80
N GLU A 1026 16.92 -20.78 23.44
CA GLU A 1026 16.00 -20.71 24.57
C GLU A 1026 16.60 -19.92 25.74
N LYS A 1027 17.88 -20.17 26.06
CA LYS A 1027 18.63 -19.39 27.07
C LYS A 1027 18.74 -17.92 26.70
N LEU A 1028 18.90 -17.57 25.43
CA LEU A 1028 18.96 -16.18 24.95
C LEU A 1028 17.60 -15.47 25.13
N PHE A 1029 16.49 -16.15 24.80
CA PHE A 1029 15.15 -15.60 25.01
C PHE A 1029 14.88 -15.37 26.49
N ARG A 1030 15.24 -16.33 27.35
CA ARG A 1030 15.13 -16.20 28.80
C ARG A 1030 15.95 -15.03 29.36
N ILE A 1031 17.17 -14.81 28.86
CA ILE A 1031 17.97 -13.63 29.21
C ILE A 1031 17.26 -12.34 28.79
N SER A 1032 16.66 -12.33 27.59
CA SER A 1032 15.94 -11.17 27.07
C SER A 1032 14.71 -10.83 27.94
N GLU A 1033 13.99 -11.83 28.44
CA GLU A 1033 12.89 -11.64 29.41
C GLU A 1033 13.38 -10.99 30.70
N ILE A 1034 14.45 -11.53 31.29
CA ILE A 1034 15.05 -10.98 32.51
C ILE A 1034 15.51 -9.54 32.26
N ARG A 1035 16.07 -9.24 31.09
CA ARG A 1035 16.51 -7.88 30.71
C ARG A 1035 15.35 -6.89 30.67
N VAL A 1036 14.23 -7.26 30.04
CA VAL A 1036 13.03 -6.42 29.97
C VAL A 1036 12.44 -6.18 31.35
N LYS A 1037 12.34 -7.22 32.20
CA LYS A 1037 11.88 -7.08 33.59
C LYS A 1037 12.80 -6.19 34.42
N ALA A 1038 14.11 -6.43 34.36
CA ALA A 1038 15.13 -5.68 35.08
C ALA A 1038 15.12 -4.18 34.68
N ARG A 1039 14.91 -3.89 33.40
CA ARG A 1039 14.77 -2.52 32.89
C ARG A 1039 13.63 -1.75 33.54
N HIS A 1040 12.46 -2.38 33.68
CA HIS A 1040 11.29 -1.78 34.35
C HIS A 1040 11.48 -1.59 35.85
N LEU A 1041 12.44 -2.29 36.45
CA LEU A 1041 12.84 -2.15 37.85
C LEU A 1041 13.97 -1.13 38.06
N GLY A 1042 14.37 -0.40 37.01
CA GLY A 1042 15.44 0.60 37.08
C GLY A 1042 16.85 0.01 37.15
N ILE A 1043 17.02 -1.29 36.87
CA ILE A 1043 18.31 -1.98 36.92
C ILE A 1043 19.12 -1.64 35.66
N GLY A 1044 20.36 -1.18 35.83
CA GLY A 1044 21.27 -0.84 34.74
C GLY A 1044 22.15 -2.01 34.30
N SER A 1045 22.56 -2.87 35.22
CA SER A 1045 23.35 -4.06 34.86
C SER A 1045 23.17 -5.24 35.82
N ILE A 1046 23.35 -6.44 35.28
CA ILE A 1046 23.46 -7.70 36.03
C ILE A 1046 24.71 -8.41 35.50
N ILE A 1047 25.74 -8.49 36.32
CA ILE A 1047 27.05 -9.03 35.93
C ILE A 1047 27.37 -10.28 36.74
N ASP A 1048 27.84 -11.31 36.05
CA ASP A 1048 28.30 -12.55 36.66
C ASP A 1048 29.78 -12.52 37.07
N GLU A 1049 30.03 -12.39 38.37
CA GLU A 1049 31.37 -12.38 38.98
C GLU A 1049 31.93 -13.80 39.25
N GLY A 1050 31.27 -14.86 38.79
CA GLY A 1050 31.64 -16.26 39.09
C GLY A 1050 30.80 -16.81 40.23
N ASP A 1051 31.25 -16.62 41.47
CA ASP A 1051 30.56 -17.14 42.68
C ASP A 1051 29.34 -16.30 43.11
N SER A 1052 29.19 -15.11 42.55
CA SER A 1052 28.07 -14.20 42.82
C SER A 1052 27.64 -13.41 41.58
N LEU A 1053 26.40 -12.93 41.58
CA LEU A 1053 25.93 -11.91 40.65
C LEU A 1053 25.97 -10.53 41.30
N LEU A 1054 26.34 -9.52 40.53
CA LEU A 1054 26.27 -8.12 40.91
C LEU A 1054 25.16 -7.43 40.11
N VAL A 1055 24.08 -7.04 40.80
CA VAL A 1055 22.99 -6.22 40.26
C VAL A 1055 23.28 -4.77 40.61
N THR A 1056 23.27 -3.88 39.62
CA THR A 1056 23.50 -2.44 39.80
C THR A 1056 22.31 -1.65 39.26
N TRP A 1057 21.71 -0.79 40.08
CA TRP A 1057 20.62 0.08 39.66
C TRP A 1057 21.15 1.30 38.90
N ALA A 1058 20.50 1.66 37.80
CA ALA A 1058 20.77 2.91 37.09
C ALA A 1058 19.82 4.02 37.54
N ASP A 1059 18.59 3.68 37.94
CA ASP A 1059 17.64 4.60 38.56
C ASP A 1059 17.21 4.07 39.93
N GLU A 1060 17.80 4.64 40.98
CA GLU A 1060 17.50 4.27 42.38
C GLU A 1060 16.08 4.65 42.81
N SER A 1061 15.37 5.50 42.06
CA SER A 1061 14.01 5.89 42.41
C SER A 1061 13.03 4.71 42.40
N PHE A 1062 13.37 3.62 41.70
CA PHE A 1062 12.62 2.36 41.72
C PHE A 1062 12.78 1.57 43.01
N MET A 1063 13.77 1.90 43.84
CA MET A 1063 13.98 1.30 45.17
C MET A 1063 13.27 2.07 46.29
N HIS A 1064 12.67 3.23 46.01
CA HIS A 1064 11.94 3.99 47.03
C HIS A 1064 10.68 3.24 47.49
N GLY A 1065 10.60 2.95 48.79
CA GLY A 1065 9.47 2.22 49.39
C GLY A 1065 9.61 0.69 49.33
N TRP A 1066 10.72 0.18 48.79
CA TRP A 1066 11.00 -1.26 48.79
C TRP A 1066 11.45 -1.74 50.18
N ASP A 1067 10.85 -2.83 50.64
CA ASP A 1067 11.20 -3.48 51.91
C ASP A 1067 11.77 -4.88 51.66
N PRO A 1068 13.10 -5.08 51.80
CA PRO A 1068 13.73 -6.39 51.63
C PRO A 1068 13.13 -7.47 52.53
N MET A 1069 12.52 -7.12 53.67
CA MET A 1069 11.96 -8.08 54.63
C MET A 1069 10.69 -8.78 54.13
N LYS A 1070 10.08 -8.29 53.05
CA LYS A 1070 8.90 -8.91 52.42
C LYS A 1070 9.25 -9.96 51.36
N LEU A 1071 10.52 -10.02 50.93
CA LEU A 1071 10.99 -11.12 50.09
C LEU A 1071 10.87 -12.46 50.86
N PRO A 1072 10.73 -13.59 50.13
CA PRO A 1072 10.75 -14.91 50.74
C PRO A 1072 11.92 -15.07 51.71
N LYS A 1073 11.64 -15.45 52.96
CA LYS A 1073 12.67 -15.61 54.01
C LYS A 1073 13.79 -16.57 53.62
N THR A 1074 13.51 -17.47 52.68
CA THR A 1074 14.46 -18.39 52.07
C THR A 1074 15.52 -17.68 51.25
N TRP A 1075 15.26 -16.49 50.68
CA TRP A 1075 16.18 -15.77 49.79
C TRP A 1075 17.10 -14.77 50.51
N LEU A 1076 16.65 -14.24 51.66
CA LEU A 1076 17.38 -13.23 52.45
C LEU A 1076 18.85 -13.60 52.77
N PRO A 1077 19.21 -14.86 53.07
CA PRO A 1077 20.61 -15.23 53.32
C PRO A 1077 21.52 -15.07 52.09
N TYR A 1078 20.96 -14.96 50.88
CA TYR A 1078 21.70 -14.92 49.62
C TYR A 1078 22.01 -13.50 49.16
N LEU A 1079 21.35 -12.49 49.73
CA LEU A 1079 21.32 -11.11 49.26
C LEU A 1079 22.21 -10.22 50.13
N LYS A 1080 23.23 -9.62 49.53
CA LYS A 1080 24.12 -8.66 50.19
C LYS A 1080 24.07 -7.30 49.51
N PHE A 1081 23.43 -6.32 50.14
CA PHE A 1081 23.47 -4.94 49.68
C PHE A 1081 24.85 -4.33 49.93
N LEU A 1082 25.41 -3.70 48.91
CA LEU A 1082 26.68 -3.01 49.00
C LEU A 1082 26.43 -1.51 49.21
N PRO A 1083 27.22 -0.85 50.08
CA PRO A 1083 27.08 0.59 50.32
C PRO A 1083 27.55 1.41 49.11
N GLY A 1084 26.84 2.49 48.80
CA GLY A 1084 27.19 3.45 47.74
C GLY A 1084 26.03 3.80 46.80
N SER A 1085 26.25 4.84 45.98
CA SER A 1085 25.37 5.25 44.88
C SER A 1085 26.18 5.11 43.57
N PRO A 1086 25.74 4.34 42.56
CA PRO A 1086 24.45 3.66 42.48
C PRO A 1086 24.31 2.44 43.43
N ALA A 1087 23.08 2.14 43.85
CA ALA A 1087 22.71 1.00 44.66
C ALA A 1087 23.13 -0.32 44.00
N LYS A 1088 23.68 -1.23 44.80
CA LYS A 1088 24.25 -2.51 44.34
C LYS A 1088 23.81 -3.65 45.25
N LEU A 1089 23.44 -4.76 44.64
CA LEU A 1089 23.08 -6.01 45.31
C LEU A 1089 23.97 -7.12 44.80
N ARG A 1090 24.65 -7.82 45.72
CA ARG A 1090 25.40 -9.03 45.41
C ARG A 1090 24.58 -10.26 45.82
N ILE A 1091 24.43 -11.21 44.90
CA ILE A 1091 23.66 -12.45 45.08
C ILE A 1091 24.61 -13.64 45.01
N HIS A 1092 24.71 -14.45 46.06
CA HIS A 1092 25.62 -15.61 46.09
C HIS A 1092 25.02 -16.83 45.39
N LYS A 1093 25.73 -17.42 44.42
CA LYS A 1093 25.19 -18.48 43.55
C LYS A 1093 25.17 -19.88 44.16
N ALA A 1094 26.11 -20.19 45.05
CA ALA A 1094 26.33 -21.55 45.59
C ALA A 1094 25.11 -22.16 46.31
N LEU A 1095 24.06 -21.38 46.54
CA LEU A 1095 22.89 -21.74 47.33
C LEU A 1095 21.57 -21.68 46.53
N ILE A 1096 21.63 -21.41 45.22
CA ILE A 1096 20.47 -21.37 44.32
C ILE A 1096 20.11 -22.79 43.88
N LYS A 1097 18.83 -23.16 43.97
CA LYS A 1097 18.29 -24.44 43.49
C LYS A 1097 17.64 -24.24 42.12
N GLY A 1098 17.99 -25.06 41.13
CA GLY A 1098 17.47 -24.97 39.75
C GLY A 1098 18.40 -24.20 38.80
N THR A 1099 17.89 -23.79 37.63
CA THR A 1099 18.69 -22.97 36.71
C THR A 1099 18.78 -21.53 37.22
N MET A 1100 19.93 -20.90 37.01
CA MET A 1100 20.17 -19.52 37.47
C MET A 1100 19.20 -18.51 36.86
N THR A 1101 18.85 -18.72 35.58
CA THR A 1101 17.92 -17.88 34.83
C THR A 1101 16.51 -17.94 35.39
N ASP A 1102 16.02 -19.12 35.77
CA ASP A 1102 14.66 -19.27 36.32
C ASP A 1102 14.55 -18.61 37.69
N TRP A 1103 15.54 -18.85 38.55
CA TRP A 1103 15.58 -18.18 39.85
C TRP A 1103 15.63 -16.65 39.71
N MET A 1104 16.39 -16.15 38.73
CA MET A 1104 16.46 -14.70 38.48
C MET A 1104 15.13 -14.15 37.95
N ALA A 1105 14.44 -14.88 37.08
CA ALA A 1105 13.13 -14.47 36.59
C ALA A 1105 12.11 -14.36 37.74
N ASP A 1106 12.07 -15.37 38.62
CA ASP A 1106 11.22 -15.38 39.82
C ASP A 1106 11.58 -14.24 40.77
N PHE A 1107 12.88 -13.97 40.95
CA PHE A 1107 13.35 -12.86 41.77
C PHE A 1107 12.88 -11.49 41.21
N MET A 1108 12.92 -11.31 39.90
CA MET A 1108 12.42 -10.09 39.25
C MET A 1108 10.89 -9.94 39.39
N ASP A 1109 10.14 -11.03 39.29
CA ASP A 1109 8.68 -11.02 39.46
C ASP A 1109 8.28 -10.65 40.90
N GLU A 1110 9.01 -11.16 41.89
CA GLU A 1110 8.78 -10.79 43.28
C GLU A 1110 9.17 -9.32 43.57
N LEU A 1111 10.27 -8.83 42.99
CA LEU A 1111 10.64 -7.41 43.05
C LEU A 1111 9.56 -6.51 42.42
N LYS A 1112 8.97 -6.94 41.30
CA LYS A 1112 7.88 -6.22 40.62
C LYS A 1112 6.63 -6.19 41.49
N ARG A 1113 6.27 -7.31 42.14
CA ARG A 1113 5.14 -7.39 43.08
C ARG A 1113 5.31 -6.45 44.27
N GLU A 1114 6.50 -6.40 44.85
CA GLU A 1114 6.81 -5.57 46.03
C GLU A 1114 6.85 -4.07 45.75
N THR A 1115 7.27 -3.66 44.56
CA THR A 1115 7.33 -2.24 44.18
C THR A 1115 5.97 -1.65 43.80
N GLY A 1116 4.89 -2.46 43.78
CA GLY A 1116 3.51 -2.00 43.59
C GLY A 1116 3.21 -1.37 42.22
N LYS A 1117 4.11 -1.51 41.24
CA LYS A 1117 3.93 -1.04 39.87
C LYS A 1117 3.35 -2.17 39.01
N GLN A 1118 2.03 -2.19 38.86
CA GLN A 1118 1.33 -3.00 37.84
C GLN A 1118 1.53 -2.40 36.45
#